data_AF-A0A0M6XZS0-F1
#
_entry.id   AF-A0A0M6XZS0-F1
#
_cell.length_a   1.000
_cell.length_b   1.000
_cell.length_c   1.000
_cell.angle_alpha   90.00
_cell.angle_beta   90.00
_cell.angle_gamma   90.00
#
_symmetry.space_group_name_H-M   'P 1'
#
loop_
_entity.id
_entity.type
_entity.pdbx_description
1 polymer ?
#
loop_
_entity_poly.entity_id
_entity_poly.type
_entity_poly.pdbx_seq_one_letter_code
_entity_poly.pdbx_strand_id
1 'polypeptide(L)'
;MADQDNSTPTDGLPSDIKPVSIVDEMKRSYLDYAMSVIVSRALPDVRDGLKPVHRRILYSMHENGYEWNKPYRKSARVVGDVMGKYHPHGDSAIYDALVRMAQNFSLRLPLIDGQGNFGSIDGDPAAAMRYTECRLEKVAHKLLDDIDKETVDFQENYDNSESEPVVLPAKFPNLLVNGAGGIAVGMATNIPPHNLGEVIDAAIAVMENPAMSLEELMQIVPGPDFPTGGMILGRSGIRSAYETARGSIVMRAKVDVEEVRKDRTALIVTEIPYQVNKSTMIEKIAELVRDKRIEGISDIRDESDRSGMRVVIELKRDAVPDVILNQLYRFSQLQTSFGANIVALNGGKPEQMNLSDMLRAFVSFREEVIQRRTRYLLKKARDRAHILVGLGIAVANIDEVIKLIRSAPDPATARAQLMERNWPAKDVESLILLIDDPRHMVQDDGTYKLSEEQARAILDLRLQRLTAMGRDEIEEELNKIGAEISDYLDILRSRARIQEIVRNEMLEIKEEFATPRRTEIIEGGADFDEEDLIQREDMVVTVSHGGYIKRVPLATYRAQRRGGKGRSGMATKDEDFVTRLFVANTHTPVLFFSSRGICYKMKVWRLPLGGPTSRGKALINLLPLEQGEQITSILPLPEDEDSWANLDVMFATIRGTIRRNKLSDFVNINRNGKIAMKLEDGDGIVGVDTCSEHDDVMLTTNFGQCIRFPVTDVRVFAGRNSVGVRGIRLADEDRVISMQILHHIDVTAEERAAYLKLSRAMRGEADENGNGADEEGVVAGDLPQERYAQMSAAEQIILTISENGYGKRTSSFEYRVTGRGGKGITAMAVNSRNGGLVSSFPVEDSHQIMLVTDGGQLIRCPVDGIRIAGRATQGVIVFKTAADEKVVAVEGISEVDEDDVLEDALEGEAEGSAEPGENDAGNDSAEGDETPPEA
;
A
#
# COMPACT_ATOMS: atom_id res chain seq x y z
N MET A 1 28.60 -35.27 -16.93
CA MET A 1 28.96 -36.60 -17.46
C MET A 1 27.72 -37.12 -18.15
N ALA A 2 27.69 -37.03 -19.48
CA ALA A 2 26.63 -37.59 -20.31
C ALA A 2 27.34 -38.38 -21.40
N ASP A 3 26.96 -39.65 -21.52
CA ASP A 3 27.53 -40.61 -22.45
C ASP A 3 27.51 -40.08 -23.88
N GLN A 4 28.71 -39.99 -24.47
CA GLN A 4 28.88 -40.00 -25.92
C GLN A 4 28.88 -41.45 -26.35
N ASP A 5 27.72 -42.00 -26.70
CA ASP A 5 27.66 -43.27 -27.42
C ASP A 5 26.84 -43.06 -28.70
N ASN A 6 27.54 -42.56 -29.72
CA ASN A 6 27.00 -42.29 -31.05
C ASN A 6 27.42 -43.42 -32.00
N SER A 7 26.95 -44.64 -31.74
CA SER A 7 27.02 -45.73 -32.70
C SER A 7 25.78 -46.60 -32.61
N THR A 8 24.78 -46.32 -33.45
CA THR A 8 23.78 -47.33 -33.81
C THR A 8 24.20 -47.96 -35.13
N PRO A 9 24.33 -49.30 -35.24
CA PRO A 9 24.61 -49.96 -36.50
C PRO A 9 23.38 -49.86 -37.42
N THR A 10 23.55 -49.26 -38.59
CA THR A 10 22.59 -49.34 -39.69
C THR A 10 22.75 -50.68 -40.38
N ASP A 11 22.08 -51.72 -39.87
CA ASP A 11 21.88 -52.97 -40.62
C ASP A 11 20.47 -53.50 -40.37
N GLY A 12 19.62 -53.44 -41.40
CA GLY A 12 18.39 -54.26 -41.47
C GLY A 12 17.03 -53.55 -41.53
N LEU A 13 16.95 -52.23 -41.71
CA LEU A 13 15.66 -51.56 -41.95
C LEU A 13 15.42 -51.32 -43.45
N PRO A 14 14.19 -51.55 -43.99
CA PRO A 14 13.86 -51.20 -45.37
C PRO A 14 14.18 -49.73 -45.66
N SER A 15 14.56 -49.40 -46.90
CA SER A 15 15.13 -48.10 -47.32
C SER A 15 14.34 -46.84 -46.94
N ASP A 16 13.08 -47.03 -46.55
CA ASP A 16 12.11 -45.97 -46.30
C ASP A 16 11.91 -45.69 -44.79
N ILE A 17 12.55 -46.47 -43.89
CA ILE A 17 12.46 -46.28 -42.44
C ILE A 17 13.72 -45.57 -41.94
N LYS A 18 13.57 -44.30 -41.56
CA LYS A 18 14.63 -43.53 -40.90
C LYS A 18 14.41 -43.50 -39.38
N PRO A 19 15.29 -44.11 -38.57
CA PRO A 19 15.19 -43.99 -37.12
C PRO A 19 15.43 -42.53 -36.71
N VAL A 20 14.52 -41.97 -35.90
CA VAL A 20 14.65 -40.60 -35.37
C VAL A 20 15.16 -40.69 -33.93
N SER A 21 16.20 -39.93 -33.62
CA SER A 21 16.72 -39.78 -32.25
C SER A 21 15.65 -39.16 -31.36
N ILE A 22 15.39 -39.79 -30.21
CA ILE A 22 14.42 -39.29 -29.23
C ILE A 22 14.78 -37.89 -28.73
N VAL A 23 16.07 -37.59 -28.57
CA VAL A 23 16.55 -36.28 -28.09
C VAL A 23 16.29 -35.22 -29.16
N ASP A 24 16.55 -35.53 -30.42
CA ASP A 24 16.35 -34.60 -31.54
C ASP A 24 14.87 -34.34 -31.78
N GLU A 25 14.03 -35.39 -31.74
CA GLU A 25 12.58 -35.26 -31.88
C GLU A 25 11.96 -34.45 -30.72
N MET A 26 12.33 -34.77 -29.47
CA MET A 26 11.86 -34.00 -28.32
C MET A 26 12.27 -32.52 -28.40
N LYS A 27 13.51 -32.23 -28.79
CA LYS A 27 14.00 -30.85 -28.93
C LYS A 27 13.25 -30.12 -30.04
N ARG A 28 13.07 -30.75 -31.20
CA ARG A 28 12.37 -30.16 -32.35
C ARG A 28 10.89 -29.91 -32.02
N SER A 29 10.17 -30.93 -31.58
CA SER A 29 8.76 -30.82 -31.21
C SER A 29 8.52 -29.78 -30.11
N TYR A 30 9.40 -29.71 -29.10
CA TYR A 30 9.33 -28.68 -28.06
C TYR A 30 9.57 -27.27 -28.60
N LEU A 31 10.60 -27.07 -29.44
CA LEU A 31 10.91 -25.77 -30.04
C LEU A 31 9.79 -25.29 -30.97
N ASP A 32 9.24 -26.18 -31.81
CA ASP A 32 8.14 -25.86 -32.72
C ASP A 32 6.88 -25.43 -31.94
N TYR A 33 6.53 -26.18 -30.88
CA TYR A 33 5.43 -25.82 -29.98
C TYR A 33 5.71 -24.49 -29.25
N ALA A 34 6.90 -24.31 -28.70
CA ALA A 34 7.28 -23.10 -27.96
C ALA A 34 7.21 -21.86 -28.86
N MET A 35 7.77 -21.92 -30.06
CA MET A 35 7.75 -20.81 -31.02
C MET A 35 6.32 -20.46 -31.45
N SER A 36 5.50 -21.47 -31.74
CA SER A 36 4.08 -21.27 -32.07
C SER A 36 3.31 -20.56 -30.94
N VAL A 37 3.53 -20.97 -29.69
CA VAL A 37 2.87 -20.33 -28.53
C VAL A 37 3.35 -18.89 -28.31
N ILE A 38 4.66 -18.64 -28.47
CA ILE A 38 5.25 -17.30 -28.28
C ILE A 38 4.71 -16.32 -29.32
N VAL A 39 4.78 -16.69 -30.61
CA VAL A 39 4.50 -15.77 -31.72
C VAL A 39 3.00 -15.67 -32.01
N SER A 40 2.28 -16.79 -31.96
CA SER A 40 0.93 -16.90 -32.52
C SER A 40 -0.18 -17.04 -31.47
N ARG A 41 0.13 -16.88 -30.18
CA ARG A 41 -0.88 -17.03 -29.11
C ARG A 41 -0.73 -16.02 -27.98
N ALA A 42 0.43 -15.97 -27.33
CA ALA A 42 0.55 -15.37 -26.00
C ALA A 42 0.88 -13.87 -25.99
N LEU A 43 1.81 -13.43 -26.83
CA LEU A 43 2.31 -12.06 -26.85
C LEU A 43 1.55 -11.19 -27.87
N PRO A 44 1.26 -9.92 -27.55
CA PRO A 44 0.75 -8.95 -28.52
C PRO A 44 1.87 -8.43 -29.44
N ASP A 45 1.50 -7.90 -30.59
CA ASP A 45 2.42 -7.14 -31.46
C ASP A 45 2.45 -5.66 -31.05
N VAL A 46 3.62 -5.03 -31.06
CA VAL A 46 3.78 -3.62 -30.66
C VAL A 46 3.06 -2.65 -31.58
N ARG A 47 2.83 -3.03 -32.84
CA ARG A 47 2.26 -2.18 -33.89
C ARG A 47 0.77 -1.91 -33.69
N ASP A 48 0.02 -2.90 -33.21
CA ASP A 48 -1.43 -2.79 -32.98
C ASP A 48 -1.88 -3.11 -31.55
N GLY A 49 -1.00 -3.68 -30.73
CA GLY A 49 -1.27 -4.07 -29.35
C GLY A 49 -2.24 -5.24 -29.21
N LEU A 50 -2.44 -6.04 -30.25
CA LEU A 50 -3.43 -7.11 -30.25
C LEU A 50 -2.79 -8.49 -30.28
N LYS A 51 -3.42 -9.42 -29.56
CA LYS A 51 -3.19 -10.86 -29.74
C LYS A 51 -3.91 -11.36 -30.99
N PRO A 52 -3.49 -12.48 -31.58
CA PRO A 52 -4.14 -13.03 -32.76
C PRO A 52 -5.66 -13.25 -32.61
N VAL A 53 -6.12 -13.71 -31.45
CA VAL A 53 -7.57 -13.90 -31.20
C VAL A 53 -8.34 -12.57 -31.24
N HIS A 54 -7.81 -11.49 -30.66
CA HIS A 54 -8.44 -10.17 -30.70
C HIS A 54 -8.48 -9.62 -32.14
N ARG A 55 -7.37 -9.74 -32.86
CA ARG A 55 -7.25 -9.30 -34.26
C ARG A 55 -8.28 -9.98 -35.16
N ARG A 56 -8.42 -11.31 -35.02
CA ARG A 56 -9.39 -12.12 -35.77
C ARG A 56 -10.84 -11.77 -35.45
N ILE A 57 -11.16 -11.49 -34.19
CA ILE A 57 -12.50 -11.04 -33.79
C ILE A 57 -12.82 -9.69 -34.47
N LEU A 58 -11.95 -8.69 -34.32
CA LEU A 58 -12.17 -7.36 -34.88
C LEU A 58 -12.25 -7.39 -36.42
N TYR A 59 -11.36 -8.15 -37.07
CA TYR A 59 -11.34 -8.31 -38.52
C TYR A 59 -12.61 -9.00 -39.05
N SER A 60 -13.03 -10.11 -38.43
CA SER A 60 -14.26 -10.81 -38.81
C SER A 60 -15.51 -9.94 -38.63
N MET A 61 -15.57 -9.14 -37.57
CA MET A 61 -16.66 -8.19 -37.35
C MET A 61 -16.67 -7.06 -38.39
N HIS A 62 -15.50 -6.61 -38.83
CA HIS A 62 -15.34 -5.63 -39.91
C HIS A 62 -15.83 -6.18 -41.25
N GLU A 63 -15.39 -7.39 -41.65
CA GLU A 63 -15.82 -8.03 -42.90
C GLU A 63 -17.33 -8.25 -42.96
N ASN A 64 -17.95 -8.60 -41.83
CA ASN A 64 -19.39 -8.78 -41.74
C ASN A 64 -20.16 -7.45 -41.59
N GLY A 65 -19.46 -6.32 -41.50
CA GLY A 65 -20.06 -4.99 -41.41
C GLY A 65 -20.81 -4.73 -40.11
N TYR A 66 -20.35 -5.25 -38.97
CA TYR A 66 -20.93 -5.05 -37.63
C TYR A 66 -20.48 -3.74 -36.99
N GLU A 67 -20.75 -2.64 -37.69
CA GLU A 67 -20.33 -1.29 -37.31
C GLU A 67 -21.10 -0.73 -36.10
N TRP A 68 -20.50 0.27 -35.43
CA TRP A 68 -21.07 0.93 -34.24
C TRP A 68 -22.42 1.62 -34.49
N ASN A 69 -22.70 2.05 -35.73
CA ASN A 69 -23.95 2.72 -36.11
C ASN A 69 -25.02 1.75 -36.62
N LYS A 70 -24.74 0.44 -36.63
CA LYS A 70 -25.67 -0.62 -37.06
C LYS A 70 -26.28 -1.34 -35.86
N PRO A 71 -27.39 -2.07 -36.05
CA PRO A 71 -28.01 -2.81 -34.95
C PRO A 71 -27.09 -3.93 -34.44
N TYR A 72 -27.22 -4.26 -33.16
CA TYR A 72 -26.49 -5.35 -32.52
C TYR A 72 -26.70 -6.70 -33.23
N ARG A 73 -25.76 -7.62 -33.02
CA ARG A 73 -25.78 -8.98 -33.58
C ARG A 73 -25.48 -9.99 -32.49
N LYS A 74 -26.06 -11.19 -32.59
CA LYS A 74 -25.82 -12.26 -31.62
C LYS A 74 -24.33 -12.61 -31.56
N SER A 75 -23.77 -12.65 -30.36
CA SER A 75 -22.36 -12.99 -30.13
C SER A 75 -22.02 -14.37 -30.71
N ALA A 76 -22.95 -15.33 -30.65
CA ALA A 76 -22.78 -16.66 -31.24
C ALA A 76 -22.44 -16.64 -32.75
N ARG A 77 -22.94 -15.66 -33.50
CA ARG A 77 -22.62 -15.54 -34.93
C ARG A 77 -21.18 -15.07 -35.14
N VAL A 78 -20.75 -14.05 -34.39
CA VAL A 78 -19.36 -13.57 -34.41
C VAL A 78 -18.40 -14.69 -34.03
N VAL A 79 -18.68 -15.40 -32.94
CA VAL A 79 -17.85 -16.52 -32.47
C VAL A 79 -17.79 -17.64 -33.51
N GLY A 80 -18.92 -18.00 -34.12
CA GLY A 80 -18.99 -19.01 -35.17
C GLY A 80 -18.17 -18.63 -36.41
N ASP A 81 -18.29 -17.40 -36.89
CA ASP A 81 -17.56 -16.90 -38.07
C ASP A 81 -16.04 -16.86 -37.80
N VAL A 82 -15.62 -16.35 -36.63
CA VAL A 82 -14.21 -16.30 -36.23
C VAL A 82 -13.64 -17.71 -36.13
N MET A 83 -14.37 -18.63 -35.49
CA MET A 83 -13.94 -20.02 -35.34
C MET A 83 -13.84 -20.74 -36.69
N GLY A 84 -14.84 -20.55 -37.55
CA GLY A 84 -14.93 -21.24 -38.83
C GLY A 84 -13.93 -20.75 -39.88
N LYS A 85 -13.48 -19.50 -39.80
CA LYS A 85 -12.55 -18.92 -40.80
C LYS A 85 -11.11 -18.75 -40.30
N TYR A 86 -10.92 -18.33 -39.04
CA TYR A 86 -9.63 -17.80 -38.60
C TYR A 86 -9.07 -18.46 -37.33
N HIS A 87 -9.89 -18.92 -36.38
CA HIS A 87 -9.43 -19.35 -35.06
C HIS A 87 -9.93 -20.75 -34.66
N PRO A 88 -9.25 -21.83 -35.11
CA PRO A 88 -9.71 -23.22 -34.93
C PRO A 88 -9.36 -23.79 -33.54
N HIS A 89 -9.62 -23.06 -32.46
CA HIS A 89 -9.19 -23.42 -31.09
C HIS A 89 -10.30 -23.43 -30.04
N GLY A 90 -11.55 -23.58 -30.48
CA GLY A 90 -12.73 -23.65 -29.62
C GLY A 90 -13.47 -22.32 -29.48
N ASP A 91 -14.77 -22.40 -29.26
CA ASP A 91 -15.69 -21.27 -29.15
C ASP A 91 -15.54 -20.50 -27.85
N SER A 92 -15.29 -21.20 -26.73
CA SER A 92 -15.15 -20.60 -25.40
C SER A 92 -14.05 -19.54 -25.33
N ALA A 93 -12.85 -19.85 -25.80
CA ALA A 93 -11.73 -18.91 -25.77
C ALA A 93 -11.98 -17.63 -26.61
N ILE A 94 -12.69 -17.77 -27.73
CA ILE A 94 -13.08 -16.63 -28.57
C ILE A 94 -14.15 -15.80 -27.85
N TYR A 95 -15.15 -16.46 -27.26
CA TYR A 95 -16.22 -15.79 -26.54
C TYR A 95 -15.69 -15.04 -25.30
N ASP A 96 -14.82 -15.65 -24.52
CA ASP A 96 -14.20 -15.03 -23.34
C ASP A 96 -13.36 -13.81 -23.73
N ALA A 97 -12.61 -13.90 -24.85
CA ALA A 97 -11.88 -12.77 -25.39
C ALA A 97 -12.80 -11.64 -25.85
N LEU A 98 -13.91 -11.97 -26.52
CA LEU A 98 -14.93 -11.00 -26.94
C LEU A 98 -15.58 -10.32 -25.74
N VAL A 99 -15.99 -11.10 -24.72
CA VAL A 99 -16.58 -10.59 -23.48
C VAL A 99 -15.62 -9.63 -22.79
N ARG A 100 -14.34 -10.01 -22.67
CA ARG A 100 -13.31 -9.17 -22.06
C ARG A 100 -13.14 -7.83 -22.78
N MET A 101 -13.26 -7.82 -24.11
CA MET A 101 -13.16 -6.59 -24.92
C MET A 101 -14.36 -5.65 -24.77
N ALA A 102 -15.48 -6.14 -24.22
CA ALA A 102 -16.68 -5.36 -23.94
C ALA A 102 -16.77 -4.85 -22.48
N GLN A 103 -15.97 -5.40 -21.57
CA GLN A 103 -16.00 -5.04 -20.15
C GLN A 103 -15.22 -3.75 -19.86
N ASN A 104 -15.92 -2.71 -19.42
CA ASN A 104 -15.35 -1.40 -19.07
C ASN A 104 -14.45 -1.38 -17.83
N PHE A 105 -14.53 -2.41 -16.97
CA PHE A 105 -13.64 -2.62 -15.83
C PHE A 105 -12.40 -3.45 -16.19
N SER A 106 -12.37 -4.04 -17.39
CA SER A 106 -11.29 -4.89 -17.89
C SER A 106 -10.36 -4.15 -18.85
N LEU A 107 -10.93 -3.33 -19.74
CA LEU A 107 -10.20 -2.48 -20.67
C LEU A 107 -10.41 -1.00 -20.36
N ARG A 108 -9.35 -0.21 -20.47
CA ARG A 108 -9.42 1.25 -20.29
C ARG A 108 -10.21 1.93 -21.41
N LEU A 109 -10.17 1.33 -22.61
CA LEU A 109 -10.89 1.73 -23.80
C LEU A 109 -11.49 0.47 -24.48
N PRO A 110 -12.75 0.13 -24.17
CA PRO A 110 -13.44 -1.02 -24.79
C PRO A 110 -13.44 -0.95 -26.32
N LEU A 111 -13.33 -2.11 -26.95
CA LEU A 111 -13.31 -2.23 -28.43
C LEU A 111 -14.61 -2.85 -28.97
N ILE A 112 -15.43 -3.42 -28.09
CA ILE A 112 -16.70 -4.05 -28.41
C ILE A 112 -17.80 -3.36 -27.60
N ASP A 113 -18.84 -2.93 -28.29
CA ASP A 113 -20.08 -2.47 -27.68
C ASP A 113 -20.99 -3.70 -27.48
N GLY A 114 -21.23 -4.06 -26.22
CA GLY A 114 -21.99 -5.24 -25.83
C GLY A 114 -23.36 -4.88 -25.25
N GLN A 115 -24.40 -5.62 -25.65
CA GLN A 115 -25.74 -5.57 -25.07
C GLN A 115 -26.09 -6.92 -24.42
N GLY A 116 -26.43 -6.88 -23.13
CA GLY A 116 -26.77 -8.05 -22.32
C GLY A 116 -25.87 -8.18 -21.08
N ASN A 117 -25.88 -9.34 -20.42
CA ASN A 117 -25.01 -9.60 -19.28
C ASN A 117 -23.62 -10.06 -19.75
N PHE A 118 -22.64 -9.15 -19.68
CA PHE A 118 -21.23 -9.38 -20.00
C PHE A 118 -20.37 -9.64 -18.75
N GLY A 119 -20.99 -9.99 -17.62
CA GLY A 119 -20.31 -10.19 -16.34
C GLY A 119 -20.16 -8.90 -15.55
N SER A 120 -19.67 -9.02 -14.32
CA SER A 120 -19.56 -7.93 -13.34
C SER A 120 -18.18 -7.91 -12.68
N ILE A 121 -17.89 -6.83 -11.95
CA ILE A 121 -16.69 -6.73 -11.09
C ILE A 121 -16.75 -7.68 -9.88
N ASP A 122 -17.93 -8.24 -9.60
CA ASP A 122 -18.19 -9.22 -8.55
C ASP A 122 -17.68 -10.62 -8.93
N GLY A 123 -17.26 -10.79 -10.19
CA GLY A 123 -16.77 -12.06 -10.73
C GLY A 123 -17.85 -12.92 -11.34
N ASP A 124 -19.07 -12.39 -11.49
CA ASP A 124 -20.11 -13.11 -12.21
C ASP A 124 -19.68 -13.30 -13.67
N PRO A 125 -19.75 -14.53 -14.20
CA PRO A 125 -19.44 -14.78 -15.59
C PRO A 125 -20.49 -14.14 -16.51
N ALA A 126 -20.10 -13.85 -17.74
CA ALA A 126 -21.05 -13.42 -18.76
C ALA A 126 -22.12 -14.49 -19.02
N ALA A 127 -23.30 -14.05 -19.44
CA ALA A 127 -24.32 -14.96 -19.92
C ALA A 127 -23.83 -15.70 -21.19
N ALA A 128 -24.47 -16.81 -21.53
CA ALA A 128 -24.11 -17.57 -22.74
C ALA A 128 -24.26 -16.71 -24.02
N MET A 129 -23.40 -16.96 -25.02
CA MET A 129 -23.33 -16.23 -26.30
C MET A 129 -24.62 -16.20 -27.15
N ARG A 130 -25.63 -17.00 -26.79
CA ARG A 130 -26.98 -16.97 -27.38
C ARG A 130 -27.85 -15.82 -26.88
N TYR A 131 -27.54 -15.27 -25.69
CA TYR A 131 -28.27 -14.18 -25.08
C TYR A 131 -27.61 -12.83 -25.32
N THR A 132 -26.28 -12.78 -25.29
CA THR A 132 -25.52 -11.56 -25.53
C THR A 132 -25.52 -11.16 -27.00
N GLU A 133 -25.49 -9.86 -27.23
CA GLU A 133 -25.33 -9.26 -28.54
C GLU A 133 -24.18 -8.26 -28.51
N CYS A 134 -23.50 -8.08 -29.63
CA CYS A 134 -22.37 -7.18 -29.75
C CYS A 134 -22.29 -6.53 -31.13
N ARG A 135 -21.51 -5.45 -31.20
CA ARG A 135 -21.03 -4.77 -32.41
C ARG A 135 -19.69 -4.11 -32.11
N LEU A 136 -19.01 -3.58 -33.13
CA LEU A 136 -17.79 -2.83 -32.92
C LEU A 136 -18.09 -1.52 -32.18
N GLU A 137 -17.23 -1.17 -31.21
CA GLU A 137 -17.25 0.16 -30.61
C GLU A 137 -16.77 1.21 -31.62
N LYS A 138 -17.21 2.46 -31.49
CA LYS A 138 -16.86 3.51 -32.47
C LYS A 138 -15.34 3.69 -32.61
N VAL A 139 -14.60 3.60 -31.51
CA VAL A 139 -13.14 3.73 -31.51
C VAL A 139 -12.42 2.55 -32.17
N ALA A 140 -13.02 1.36 -32.19
CA ALA A 140 -12.42 0.17 -32.79
C ALA A 140 -12.26 0.32 -34.32
N HIS A 141 -13.10 1.14 -34.97
CA HIS A 141 -12.91 1.50 -36.38
C HIS A 141 -11.54 2.13 -36.64
N LYS A 142 -11.01 2.93 -35.70
CA LYS A 142 -9.69 3.55 -35.83
C LYS A 142 -8.54 2.53 -35.81
N LEU A 143 -8.81 1.27 -35.46
CA LEU A 143 -7.85 0.17 -35.63
C LEU A 143 -7.94 -0.49 -37.02
N LEU A 144 -9.09 -0.39 -37.69
CA LEU A 144 -9.43 -1.12 -38.91
C LEU A 144 -9.49 -0.23 -40.17
N ASP A 145 -9.60 1.08 -40.01
CA ASP A 145 -9.65 2.04 -41.10
C ASP A 145 -8.51 1.84 -42.11
N ASP A 146 -8.82 1.93 -43.40
CA ASP A 146 -7.90 1.80 -44.53
C ASP A 146 -7.32 0.39 -44.76
N ILE A 147 -7.80 -0.65 -44.06
CA ILE A 147 -7.32 -2.03 -44.23
C ILE A 147 -7.49 -2.59 -45.65
N ASP A 148 -8.46 -2.06 -46.41
CA ASP A 148 -8.76 -2.40 -47.81
C ASP A 148 -7.79 -1.74 -48.83
N LYS A 149 -6.86 -0.89 -48.36
CA LYS A 149 -5.95 -0.11 -49.21
C LYS A 149 -4.50 -0.65 -49.20
N GLU A 150 -4.35 -1.97 -49.05
CA GLU A 150 -3.03 -2.65 -49.02
C GLU A 150 -2.07 -2.06 -47.96
N THR A 151 -2.62 -1.56 -46.84
CA THR A 151 -1.84 -0.88 -45.80
C THR A 151 -1.06 -1.80 -44.89
N VAL A 152 -1.43 -3.07 -44.84
CA VAL A 152 -0.82 -4.12 -44.01
C VAL A 152 -0.68 -5.39 -44.81
N ASP A 153 0.23 -6.26 -44.39
CA ASP A 153 0.41 -7.57 -45.01
C ASP A 153 -0.68 -8.54 -44.56
N PHE A 154 -1.10 -9.38 -45.49
CA PHE A 154 -2.06 -10.45 -45.28
C PHE A 154 -1.36 -11.81 -45.39
N GLN A 155 -1.84 -12.77 -44.62
CA GLN A 155 -1.39 -14.16 -44.65
C GLN A 155 -2.58 -15.09 -44.93
N GLU A 156 -2.29 -16.30 -45.41
CA GLU A 156 -3.28 -17.35 -45.54
C GLU A 156 -3.76 -17.80 -44.15
N ASN A 157 -5.04 -18.14 -44.03
CA ASN A 157 -5.57 -18.77 -42.83
C ASN A 157 -5.09 -20.23 -42.70
N TYR A 158 -5.54 -20.94 -41.66
CA TYR A 158 -5.00 -22.29 -41.35
C TYR A 158 -5.28 -23.38 -42.40
N ASP A 159 -6.27 -23.18 -43.29
CA ASP A 159 -6.61 -24.10 -44.39
C ASP A 159 -6.40 -23.50 -45.79
N ASN A 160 -5.76 -22.33 -45.84
CA ASN A 160 -5.44 -21.58 -47.06
C ASN A 160 -6.66 -21.23 -47.94
N SER A 161 -7.87 -21.18 -47.38
CA SER A 161 -9.09 -20.83 -48.11
C SER A 161 -9.49 -19.35 -47.96
N GLU A 162 -9.03 -18.71 -46.89
CA GLU A 162 -9.29 -17.30 -46.57
C GLU A 162 -7.97 -16.56 -46.30
N SER A 163 -8.03 -15.23 -46.23
CA SER A 163 -6.89 -14.39 -45.90
C SER A 163 -7.15 -13.57 -44.63
N GLU A 164 -6.13 -13.41 -43.78
CA GLU A 164 -6.19 -12.63 -42.55
C GLU A 164 -5.03 -11.63 -42.44
N PRO A 165 -5.26 -10.45 -41.83
CA PRO A 165 -4.19 -9.46 -41.65
C PRO A 165 -3.21 -9.91 -40.56
N VAL A 166 -1.90 -9.72 -40.82
CA VAL A 166 -0.84 -10.00 -39.83
C VAL A 166 -0.92 -9.03 -38.65
N VAL A 167 -1.17 -7.75 -38.95
CA VAL A 167 -1.41 -6.65 -37.99
C VAL A 167 -2.53 -5.76 -38.52
N LEU A 168 -3.19 -5.02 -37.63
CA LEU A 168 -4.18 -4.01 -38.05
C LEU A 168 -3.52 -2.65 -38.31
N PRO A 169 -4.02 -1.82 -39.26
CA PRO A 169 -3.51 -0.47 -39.56
C PRO A 169 -3.86 0.56 -38.47
N ALA A 170 -3.51 0.25 -37.22
CA ALA A 170 -3.88 1.02 -36.04
C ALA A 170 -3.51 2.51 -36.18
N LYS A 171 -4.48 3.39 -35.85
CA LYS A 171 -4.30 4.84 -35.83
C LYS A 171 -3.92 5.41 -34.46
N PHE A 172 -3.97 4.61 -33.40
CA PHE A 172 -3.51 4.96 -32.07
C PHE A 172 -2.77 3.79 -31.39
N PRO A 173 -1.84 4.06 -30.46
CA PRO A 173 -0.99 3.05 -29.82
C PRO A 173 -1.76 2.22 -28.77
N ASN A 174 -2.63 1.34 -29.24
CA ASN A 174 -3.53 0.54 -28.40
C ASN A 174 -2.81 -0.36 -27.38
N LEU A 175 -1.57 -0.81 -27.66
CA LEU A 175 -0.78 -1.59 -26.69
C LEU A 175 -0.59 -0.85 -25.37
N LEU A 176 -0.33 0.46 -25.43
CA LEU A 176 -0.15 1.30 -24.24
C LEU A 176 -1.49 1.68 -23.62
N VAL A 177 -2.47 2.03 -24.45
CA VAL A 177 -3.80 2.49 -23.99
C VAL A 177 -4.53 1.40 -23.20
N ASN A 178 -4.62 0.19 -23.76
CA ASN A 178 -5.36 -0.90 -23.15
C ASN A 178 -4.48 -1.86 -22.34
N GLY A 179 -3.17 -1.82 -22.54
CA GLY A 179 -2.27 -2.79 -21.96
C GLY A 179 -2.45 -4.19 -22.56
N ALA A 180 -1.71 -5.15 -22.03
CA ALA A 180 -1.81 -6.55 -22.43
C ALA A 180 -1.23 -7.45 -21.34
N GLY A 181 -1.84 -8.61 -21.14
CA GLY A 181 -1.32 -9.64 -20.24
C GLY A 181 -1.29 -11.00 -20.94
N GLY A 182 -0.24 -11.78 -20.74
CA GLY A 182 -0.11 -13.11 -21.35
C GLY A 182 1.08 -13.90 -20.82
N ILE A 183 0.93 -15.22 -20.76
CA ILE A 183 1.99 -16.15 -20.38
C ILE A 183 2.32 -17.00 -21.61
N ALA A 184 3.59 -17.01 -22.00
CA ALA A 184 4.12 -17.82 -23.10
C ALA A 184 5.10 -18.87 -22.56
N VAL A 185 5.71 -19.66 -23.45
CA VAL A 185 6.75 -20.62 -23.06
C VAL A 185 8.04 -19.85 -22.74
N GLY A 186 8.44 -19.86 -21.47
CA GLY A 186 9.69 -19.23 -20.99
C GLY A 186 9.63 -17.70 -20.81
N MET A 187 8.49 -17.07 -21.05
CA MET A 187 8.31 -15.62 -20.89
C MET A 187 6.88 -15.25 -20.52
N ALA A 188 6.68 -14.06 -19.96
CA ALA A 188 5.38 -13.49 -19.67
C ALA A 188 5.38 -12.01 -20.02
N THR A 189 4.20 -11.46 -20.28
CA THR A 189 3.99 -10.03 -20.50
C THR A 189 2.86 -9.56 -19.59
N ASN A 190 3.03 -8.39 -18.99
CA ASN A 190 2.02 -7.71 -18.20
C ASN A 190 2.25 -6.20 -18.31
N ILE A 191 1.46 -5.55 -19.16
CA ILE A 191 1.57 -4.16 -19.55
C ILE A 191 0.35 -3.44 -19.00
N PRO A 192 0.52 -2.39 -18.17
CA PRO A 192 -0.60 -1.67 -17.61
C PRO A 192 -1.26 -0.75 -18.67
N PRO A 193 -2.57 -0.48 -18.54
CA PRO A 193 -3.26 0.49 -19.39
C PRO A 193 -2.85 1.94 -19.07
N HIS A 194 -3.06 2.84 -20.03
CA HIS A 194 -2.72 4.26 -19.94
C HIS A 194 -3.83 5.13 -20.54
N ASN A 195 -3.78 6.42 -20.24
CA ASN A 195 -4.72 7.39 -20.77
C ASN A 195 -4.50 7.62 -22.27
N LEU A 196 -5.57 7.52 -23.07
CA LEU A 196 -5.49 7.70 -24.53
C LEU A 196 -4.91 9.07 -24.94
N GLY A 197 -5.35 10.15 -24.30
CA GLY A 197 -4.95 11.50 -24.67
C GLY A 197 -3.47 11.75 -24.43
N GLU A 198 -2.95 11.28 -23.30
CA GLU A 198 -1.54 11.41 -22.94
C GLU A 198 -0.64 10.56 -23.81
N VAL A 199 -1.06 9.33 -24.13
CA VAL A 199 -0.27 8.47 -25.00
C VAL A 199 -0.22 9.03 -26.43
N ILE A 200 -1.31 9.64 -26.91
CA ILE A 200 -1.31 10.37 -28.19
C ILE A 200 -0.35 11.55 -28.14
N ASP A 201 -0.41 12.36 -27.08
CA ASP A 201 0.51 13.50 -26.91
C ASP A 201 1.97 13.03 -26.88
N ALA A 202 2.26 11.93 -26.18
CA ALA A 202 3.59 11.34 -26.12
C ALA A 202 4.04 10.77 -27.48
N ALA A 203 3.16 10.13 -28.24
CA ALA A 203 3.47 9.64 -29.58
C ALA A 203 3.81 10.79 -30.54
N ILE A 204 3.05 11.89 -30.49
CA ILE A 204 3.31 13.11 -31.27
C ILE A 204 4.65 13.74 -30.82
N ALA A 205 4.89 13.85 -29.52
CA ALA A 205 6.10 14.43 -28.97
C ALA A 205 7.37 13.64 -29.34
N VAL A 206 7.31 12.30 -29.31
CA VAL A 206 8.39 11.41 -29.76
C VAL A 206 8.61 11.50 -31.28
N MET A 207 7.54 11.71 -32.06
CA MET A 207 7.65 11.90 -33.50
C MET A 207 8.37 13.20 -33.86
N GLU A 208 8.10 14.29 -33.12
CA GLU A 208 8.77 15.59 -33.28
C GLU A 208 10.21 15.59 -32.75
N ASN A 209 10.42 15.01 -31.58
CA ASN A 209 11.72 14.91 -30.93
C ASN A 209 12.02 13.45 -30.57
N PRO A 210 12.61 12.67 -31.51
CA PRO A 210 12.96 11.28 -31.24
C PRO A 210 13.97 11.11 -30.10
N ALA A 211 14.75 12.14 -29.76
CA ALA A 211 15.76 12.10 -28.70
C ALA A 211 15.21 12.52 -27.32
N MET A 212 13.89 12.66 -27.18
CA MET A 212 13.22 13.02 -25.92
C MET A 212 13.64 12.09 -24.78
N SER A 213 13.93 12.69 -23.63
CA SER A 213 14.32 11.96 -22.42
C SER A 213 13.10 11.30 -21.76
N LEU A 214 13.36 10.28 -20.93
CA LEU A 214 12.29 9.65 -20.16
C LEU A 214 11.62 10.65 -19.19
N GLU A 215 12.36 11.59 -18.63
CA GLU A 215 11.82 12.57 -17.68
C GLU A 215 10.83 13.52 -18.34
N GLU A 216 11.12 13.98 -19.56
CA GLU A 216 10.19 14.76 -20.38
C GLU A 216 8.96 13.92 -20.78
N LEU A 217 9.15 12.65 -21.16
CA LEU A 217 8.04 11.75 -21.45
C LEU A 217 7.12 11.55 -20.24
N MET A 218 7.68 11.43 -19.05
CA MET A 218 6.91 11.27 -17.81
C MET A 218 6.15 12.54 -17.38
N GLN A 219 6.48 13.71 -17.95
CA GLN A 219 5.66 14.91 -17.78
C GLN A 219 4.37 14.83 -18.62
N ILE A 220 4.41 14.12 -19.75
CA ILE A 220 3.26 13.91 -20.64
C ILE A 220 2.45 12.68 -20.19
N VAL A 221 3.15 11.59 -19.84
CA VAL A 221 2.57 10.34 -19.33
C VAL A 221 3.05 10.14 -17.87
N PRO A 222 2.37 10.76 -16.89
CA PRO A 222 2.72 10.62 -15.47
C PRO A 222 2.81 9.18 -14.97
N GLY A 223 1.97 8.31 -15.53
CA GLY A 223 1.86 6.91 -15.12
C GLY A 223 0.68 6.19 -15.78
N PRO A 224 0.47 4.92 -15.40
CA PRO A 224 -0.71 4.15 -15.80
C PRO A 224 -2.03 4.81 -15.44
N ASP A 225 -3.08 4.46 -16.19
CA ASP A 225 -4.47 4.89 -15.92
C ASP A 225 -5.38 3.65 -15.99
N PHE A 226 -5.78 3.15 -14.82
CA PHE A 226 -6.53 1.91 -14.70
C PHE A 226 -8.04 2.14 -14.90
N PRO A 227 -8.77 1.18 -15.51
CA PRO A 227 -10.20 1.33 -15.74
C PRO A 227 -11.02 1.48 -14.45
N THR A 228 -10.56 0.89 -13.34
CA THR A 228 -11.21 0.95 -12.02
C THR A 228 -10.86 2.21 -11.22
N GLY A 229 -10.01 3.09 -11.74
CA GLY A 229 -9.50 4.25 -11.00
C GLY A 229 -8.47 3.86 -9.96
N GLY A 230 -8.76 4.17 -8.69
CA GLY A 230 -7.91 3.96 -7.53
C GLY A 230 -6.75 4.94 -7.48
N MET A 231 -5.83 4.66 -6.56
CA MET A 231 -4.65 5.49 -6.31
C MET A 231 -3.38 4.67 -6.57
N ILE A 232 -2.37 5.27 -7.19
CA ILE A 232 -1.02 4.73 -7.28
C ILE A 232 -0.15 5.41 -6.21
N LEU A 233 0.61 4.60 -5.48
CA LEU A 233 1.50 5.09 -4.43
C LEU A 233 2.94 5.20 -4.94
N GLY A 234 3.43 6.43 -5.00
CA GLY A 234 4.78 6.75 -5.45
C GLY A 234 5.02 6.49 -6.94
N ARG A 235 6.15 7.02 -7.44
CA ARG A 235 6.53 6.95 -8.86
C ARG A 235 7.69 6.02 -9.17
N SER A 236 8.38 5.49 -8.16
CA SER A 236 9.57 4.65 -8.35
C SER A 236 9.28 3.40 -9.18
N GLY A 237 8.16 2.72 -8.88
CA GLY A 237 7.68 1.57 -9.64
C GLY A 237 7.35 1.88 -11.09
N ILE A 238 6.73 3.04 -11.33
CA ILE A 238 6.38 3.54 -12.68
C ILE A 238 7.66 3.84 -13.46
N ARG A 239 8.59 4.60 -12.87
CA ARG A 239 9.88 4.97 -13.50
C ARG A 239 10.66 3.72 -13.88
N SER A 240 10.79 2.75 -12.97
CA SER A 240 11.44 1.47 -13.25
C SER A 240 10.79 0.75 -14.43
N ALA A 241 9.45 0.70 -14.48
CA ALA A 241 8.73 0.07 -15.58
C ALA A 241 8.96 0.77 -16.91
N TYR A 242 8.98 2.11 -16.94
CA TYR A 242 9.18 2.86 -18.18
C TYR A 242 10.63 2.92 -18.65
N GLU A 243 11.60 2.78 -17.76
CA GLU A 243 13.03 2.79 -18.09
C GLU A 243 13.53 1.38 -18.48
N THR A 244 13.18 0.38 -17.67
CA THR A 244 13.73 -0.98 -17.78
C THR A 244 12.73 -2.00 -18.30
N ALA A 245 11.50 -1.59 -18.63
CA ALA A 245 10.38 -2.47 -18.96
C ALA A 245 9.92 -3.39 -17.81
N ARG A 246 10.43 -3.19 -16.58
CA ARG A 246 10.05 -3.94 -15.37
C ARG A 246 9.85 -3.03 -14.18
N GLY A 247 8.78 -3.23 -13.42
CA GLY A 247 8.51 -2.45 -12.22
C GLY A 247 7.34 -3.01 -11.41
N SER A 248 7.26 -2.61 -10.14
CA SER A 248 6.13 -2.94 -9.26
C SER A 248 5.39 -1.66 -8.92
N ILE A 249 4.16 -1.52 -9.43
CA ILE A 249 3.33 -0.33 -9.24
C ILE A 249 2.33 -0.65 -8.14
N VAL A 250 2.44 0.02 -6.99
CA VAL A 250 1.54 -0.21 -5.86
C VAL A 250 0.25 0.56 -6.09
N MET A 251 -0.88 -0.15 -6.01
CA MET A 251 -2.22 0.37 -6.18
C MET A 251 -2.99 0.29 -4.87
N ARG A 252 -3.78 1.31 -4.56
CA ARG A 252 -4.57 1.43 -3.34
C ARG A 252 -6.00 1.84 -3.70
N ALA A 253 -6.96 1.29 -2.97
CA ALA A 253 -8.37 1.64 -3.05
C ALA A 253 -8.59 3.09 -2.59
N LYS A 254 -9.57 3.77 -3.19
CA LYS A 254 -10.04 5.07 -2.71
C LYS A 254 -11.05 4.85 -1.60
N VAL A 255 -10.75 5.39 -0.42
CA VAL A 255 -11.55 5.19 0.79
C VAL A 255 -11.73 6.52 1.49
N ASP A 256 -12.99 6.86 1.77
CA ASP A 256 -13.37 8.05 2.52
C ASP A 256 -13.93 7.66 3.90
N VAL A 257 -13.76 8.53 4.90
CA VAL A 257 -14.33 8.34 6.24
C VAL A 257 -15.63 9.14 6.33
N GLU A 258 -16.75 8.48 6.62
CA GLU A 258 -18.06 9.11 6.78
C GLU A 258 -18.64 8.82 8.18
N GLU A 259 -19.36 9.79 8.75
CA GLU A 259 -20.18 9.56 9.95
C GLU A 259 -21.58 9.10 9.52
N VAL A 260 -21.93 7.85 9.83
CA VAL A 260 -23.19 7.24 9.35
C VAL A 260 -24.33 7.47 10.34
N ARG A 261 -24.01 7.55 11.64
CA ARG A 261 -24.92 7.82 12.75
C ARG A 261 -24.14 8.52 13.87
N LYS A 262 -24.85 9.18 14.79
CA LYS A 262 -24.23 9.80 15.97
C LYS A 262 -23.30 8.80 16.66
N ASP A 263 -22.02 9.17 16.77
CA ASP A 263 -20.93 8.37 17.36
C ASP A 263 -20.60 7.06 16.63
N ARG A 264 -20.90 6.96 15.33
CA ARG A 264 -20.48 5.84 14.47
C ARG A 264 -19.95 6.30 13.12
N THR A 265 -18.69 5.97 12.89
CA THR A 265 -17.97 6.19 11.63
C THR A 265 -17.97 4.93 10.76
N ALA A 266 -17.84 5.12 9.45
CA ALA A 266 -17.64 4.04 8.49
C ALA A 266 -16.58 4.44 7.46
N LEU A 267 -15.89 3.42 6.95
CA LEU A 267 -14.99 3.55 5.81
C LEU A 267 -15.76 3.21 4.54
N ILE A 268 -15.76 4.12 3.58
CA ILE A 268 -16.50 4.01 2.32
C ILE A 268 -15.52 3.78 1.18
N VAL A 269 -15.52 2.56 0.64
CA VAL A 269 -14.70 2.22 -0.52
C VAL A 269 -15.46 2.55 -1.80
N THR A 270 -14.95 3.51 -2.56
CA THR A 270 -15.56 3.99 -3.82
C THR A 270 -14.87 3.43 -5.06
N GLU A 271 -13.57 3.12 -4.96
CA GLU A 271 -12.75 2.56 -6.05
C GLU A 271 -11.80 1.48 -5.51
N ILE A 272 -11.61 0.39 -6.26
CA ILE A 272 -10.73 -0.73 -5.88
C ILE A 272 -9.56 -0.87 -6.85
N PRO A 273 -8.43 -1.47 -6.41
CA PRO A 273 -7.30 -1.70 -7.27
C PRO A 273 -7.66 -2.55 -8.51
N TYR A 274 -6.92 -2.35 -9.60
CA TYR A 274 -7.15 -3.06 -10.85
C TYR A 274 -6.99 -4.58 -10.68
N GLN A 275 -7.86 -5.35 -11.33
CA GLN A 275 -7.93 -6.83 -11.26
C GLN A 275 -8.23 -7.39 -9.87
N VAL A 276 -8.87 -6.61 -8.98
CA VAL A 276 -9.43 -7.09 -7.73
C VAL A 276 -10.92 -7.40 -7.92
N ASN A 277 -11.34 -8.58 -7.46
CA ASN A 277 -12.74 -8.97 -7.41
C ASN A 277 -13.39 -8.38 -6.13
N LYS A 278 -14.51 -7.67 -6.28
CA LYS A 278 -15.16 -7.00 -5.14
C LYS A 278 -15.69 -8.00 -4.10
N SER A 279 -16.42 -9.03 -4.53
CA SER A 279 -16.99 -10.06 -3.64
C SER A 279 -15.92 -10.80 -2.84
N THR A 280 -14.87 -11.28 -3.51
CA THR A 280 -13.74 -11.99 -2.85
C THR A 280 -12.98 -11.07 -1.90
N MET A 281 -12.84 -9.78 -2.24
CA MET A 281 -12.23 -8.80 -1.34
C MET A 281 -13.06 -8.65 -0.06
N ILE A 282 -14.38 -8.50 -0.18
CA ILE A 282 -15.30 -8.38 0.97
C ILE A 282 -15.26 -9.66 1.82
N GLU A 283 -15.34 -10.83 1.21
CA GLU A 283 -15.23 -12.13 1.89
C GLU A 283 -13.94 -12.24 2.70
N LYS A 284 -12.82 -11.82 2.10
CA LYS A 284 -11.51 -11.86 2.77
C LYS A 284 -11.40 -10.87 3.91
N ILE A 285 -12.00 -9.68 3.78
CA ILE A 285 -12.08 -8.73 4.91
C ILE A 285 -12.92 -9.33 6.04
N ALA A 286 -14.06 -9.96 5.73
CA ALA A 286 -14.89 -10.63 6.73
C ALA A 286 -14.17 -11.80 7.42
N GLU A 287 -13.35 -12.56 6.70
CA GLU A 287 -12.47 -13.60 7.26
C GLU A 287 -11.44 -12.99 8.24
N LEU A 288 -10.78 -11.89 7.85
CA LEU A 288 -9.82 -11.19 8.72
C LEU A 288 -10.45 -10.66 10.02
N VAL A 289 -11.70 -10.22 9.96
CA VAL A 289 -12.47 -9.79 11.13
C VAL A 289 -12.86 -10.98 12.01
N ARG A 290 -13.31 -12.09 11.39
CA ARG A 290 -13.67 -13.33 12.10
C ARG A 290 -12.48 -13.95 12.83
N ASP A 291 -11.31 -13.94 12.19
CA ASP A 291 -10.05 -14.45 12.73
C ASP A 291 -9.41 -13.50 13.77
N LYS A 292 -10.07 -12.37 14.07
CA LYS A 292 -9.57 -11.31 14.96
C LYS A 292 -8.19 -10.78 14.55
N ARG A 293 -7.90 -10.81 13.25
CA ARG A 293 -6.69 -10.16 12.69
C ARG A 293 -6.89 -8.66 12.53
N ILE A 294 -8.13 -8.25 12.26
CA ILE A 294 -8.56 -6.85 12.28
C ILE A 294 -9.69 -6.76 13.30
N GLU A 295 -9.50 -5.94 14.33
CA GLU A 295 -10.53 -5.61 15.31
C GLU A 295 -11.13 -4.24 14.99
N GLY A 296 -12.18 -3.81 15.69
CA GLY A 296 -12.78 -2.48 15.45
C GLY A 296 -13.77 -2.37 14.27
N ILE A 297 -13.96 -3.42 13.46
CA ILE A 297 -15.05 -3.49 12.45
C ILE A 297 -16.31 -4.11 13.08
N SER A 298 -17.46 -3.51 12.83
CA SER A 298 -18.76 -3.96 13.34
C SER A 298 -19.64 -4.62 12.28
N ASP A 299 -19.68 -4.08 11.07
CA ASP A 299 -20.49 -4.59 9.95
C ASP A 299 -19.83 -4.24 8.60
N ILE A 300 -20.15 -5.02 7.56
CA ILE A 300 -19.68 -4.78 6.18
C ILE A 300 -20.88 -4.94 5.25
N ARG A 301 -21.19 -3.88 4.49
CA ARG A 301 -22.32 -3.84 3.56
C ARG A 301 -21.86 -3.42 2.17
N ASP A 302 -22.50 -3.98 1.15
CA ASP A 302 -22.34 -3.53 -0.24
C ASP A 302 -23.58 -2.74 -0.65
N GLU A 303 -23.41 -1.42 -0.83
CA GLU A 303 -24.43 -0.47 -1.25
C GLU A 303 -24.19 -0.03 -2.72
N SER A 304 -23.40 -0.80 -3.48
CA SER A 304 -23.14 -0.51 -4.88
C SER A 304 -24.42 -0.56 -5.72
N ASP A 305 -24.58 0.43 -6.61
CA ASP A 305 -25.73 0.52 -7.50
C ASP A 305 -25.31 0.90 -8.93
N ARG A 306 -26.26 1.36 -9.76
CA ARG A 306 -25.95 1.78 -11.13
C ARG A 306 -25.19 3.10 -11.22
N SER A 307 -25.15 3.88 -10.14
CA SER A 307 -24.46 5.17 -10.06
C SER A 307 -22.99 5.03 -9.67
N GLY A 308 -22.63 3.96 -8.96
CA GLY A 308 -21.24 3.68 -8.62
C GLY A 308 -21.07 2.54 -7.61
N MET A 309 -19.81 2.20 -7.37
CA MET A 309 -19.45 1.25 -6.32
C MET A 309 -19.43 1.96 -4.96
N ARG A 310 -20.02 1.33 -3.94
CA ARG A 310 -20.00 1.82 -2.56
C ARG A 310 -20.00 0.65 -1.60
N VAL A 311 -18.82 0.30 -1.08
CA VAL A 311 -18.70 -0.70 0.00
C VAL A 311 -18.53 0.02 1.32
N VAL A 312 -19.42 -0.27 2.28
CA VAL A 312 -19.49 0.38 3.58
C VAL A 312 -18.94 -0.56 4.64
N ILE A 313 -17.88 -0.14 5.34
CA ILE A 313 -17.28 -0.87 6.46
C ILE A 313 -17.57 -0.06 7.73
N GLU A 314 -18.56 -0.48 8.50
CA GLU A 314 -19.01 0.24 9.69
C GLU A 314 -18.11 -0.09 10.90
N LEU A 315 -17.57 0.93 11.55
CA LEU A 315 -16.64 0.78 12.66
C LEU A 315 -17.35 0.66 14.01
N LYS A 316 -16.67 0.09 15.00
CA LYS A 316 -17.09 0.13 16.41
C LYS A 316 -16.90 1.56 16.96
N ARG A 317 -17.64 1.91 18.02
CA ARG A 317 -17.65 3.28 18.59
C ARG A 317 -16.27 3.78 19.05
N ASP A 318 -15.43 2.87 19.50
CA ASP A 318 -14.09 3.10 20.06
C ASP A 318 -12.95 2.91 19.03
N ALA A 319 -13.29 2.59 17.78
CA ALA A 319 -12.30 2.31 16.75
C ALA A 319 -11.83 3.61 16.06
N VAL A 320 -10.51 3.79 15.98
CA VAL A 320 -9.89 4.91 15.25
C VAL A 320 -9.88 4.59 13.74
N PRO A 321 -10.58 5.37 12.89
CA PRO A 321 -10.73 5.05 11.47
C PRO A 321 -9.42 4.83 10.72
N ASP A 322 -8.43 5.70 10.94
CA ASP A 322 -7.13 5.65 10.25
C ASP A 322 -6.36 4.36 10.56
N VAL A 323 -6.41 3.88 11.81
CA VAL A 323 -5.74 2.63 12.23
C VAL A 323 -6.38 1.44 11.53
N ILE A 324 -7.71 1.37 11.49
CA ILE A 324 -8.42 0.29 10.80
C ILE A 324 -8.17 0.34 9.30
N LEU A 325 -8.16 1.53 8.71
CA LEU A 325 -7.87 1.73 7.31
C LEU A 325 -6.45 1.25 6.95
N ASN A 326 -5.44 1.58 7.76
CA ASN A 326 -4.07 1.11 7.57
C ASN A 326 -3.97 -0.42 7.70
N GLN A 327 -4.65 -1.02 8.67
CA GLN A 327 -4.74 -2.48 8.80
C GLN A 327 -5.39 -3.12 7.57
N LEU A 328 -6.47 -2.53 7.06
CA LEU A 328 -7.14 -2.97 5.85
C LEU A 328 -6.21 -2.89 4.63
N TYR A 329 -5.46 -1.80 4.44
CA TYR A 329 -4.45 -1.71 3.39
C TYR A 329 -3.34 -2.75 3.54
N ARG A 330 -2.92 -3.07 4.77
CA ARG A 330 -1.85 -4.04 5.01
C ARG A 330 -2.29 -5.49 4.77
N PHE A 331 -3.50 -5.85 5.16
CA PHE A 331 -3.92 -7.25 5.24
C PHE A 331 -4.94 -7.67 4.18
N SER A 332 -5.64 -6.73 3.54
CA SER A 332 -6.66 -7.00 2.53
C SER A 332 -6.19 -6.66 1.10
N GLN A 333 -7.06 -6.88 0.11
CA GLN A 333 -6.81 -6.52 -1.28
C GLN A 333 -7.14 -5.05 -1.60
N LEU A 334 -7.46 -4.24 -0.59
CA LEU A 334 -7.58 -2.78 -0.76
C LEU A 334 -6.25 -2.12 -1.10
N GLN A 335 -5.13 -2.81 -0.91
CA GLN A 335 -3.85 -2.43 -1.50
C GLN A 335 -3.19 -3.66 -2.13
N THR A 336 -2.76 -3.52 -3.37
CA THR A 336 -2.07 -4.58 -4.13
C THR A 336 -0.94 -3.98 -4.95
N SER A 337 -0.17 -4.81 -5.67
CA SER A 337 0.81 -4.34 -6.63
C SER A 337 0.57 -4.93 -8.01
N PHE A 338 0.76 -4.10 -9.02
CA PHE A 338 0.81 -4.50 -10.41
C PHE A 338 2.28 -4.72 -10.81
N GLY A 339 2.65 -5.98 -11.06
CA GLY A 339 3.96 -6.33 -11.57
C GLY A 339 4.04 -6.08 -13.08
N ALA A 340 4.57 -4.93 -13.49
CA ALA A 340 4.83 -4.60 -14.89
C ALA A 340 6.02 -5.41 -15.41
N ASN A 341 5.81 -6.08 -16.54
CA ASN A 341 6.83 -6.81 -17.29
C ASN A 341 6.51 -6.68 -18.78
N ILE A 342 7.11 -5.70 -19.45
CA ILE A 342 6.69 -5.26 -20.78
C ILE A 342 7.49 -6.03 -21.84
N VAL A 343 6.82 -7.03 -22.41
CA VAL A 343 7.36 -7.85 -23.52
C VAL A 343 6.34 -7.90 -24.65
N ALA A 344 6.76 -7.53 -25.85
CA ALA A 344 5.90 -7.51 -27.04
C ALA A 344 6.65 -8.05 -28.27
N LEU A 345 5.91 -8.43 -29.30
CA LEU A 345 6.50 -8.80 -30.59
C LEU A 345 6.79 -7.54 -31.40
N ASN A 346 8.03 -7.44 -31.88
CA ASN A 346 8.47 -6.42 -32.83
C ASN A 346 8.92 -7.14 -34.11
N GLY A 347 8.10 -7.08 -35.16
CA GLY A 347 8.38 -7.81 -36.42
C GLY A 347 8.51 -9.33 -36.22
N GLY A 348 7.71 -9.91 -35.31
CA GLY A 348 7.71 -11.34 -35.00
C GLY A 348 8.78 -11.79 -33.98
N LYS A 349 9.62 -10.88 -33.47
CA LYS A 349 10.62 -11.18 -32.43
C LYS A 349 10.14 -10.69 -31.06
N PRO A 350 10.16 -11.54 -30.01
CA PRO A 350 9.84 -11.09 -28.66
C PRO A 350 10.96 -10.22 -28.11
N GLU A 351 10.63 -8.97 -27.78
CA GLU A 351 11.56 -7.98 -27.25
C GLU A 351 11.03 -7.37 -25.96
N GLN A 352 11.94 -7.08 -25.03
CA GLN A 352 11.64 -6.29 -23.85
C GLN A 352 11.75 -4.82 -24.24
N MET A 353 10.63 -4.09 -24.18
CA MET A 353 10.52 -2.75 -24.76
C MET A 353 10.13 -1.75 -23.67
N ASN A 354 10.88 -0.66 -23.57
CA ASN A 354 10.57 0.42 -22.65
C ASN A 354 9.49 1.36 -23.25
N LEU A 355 9.08 2.41 -22.53
CA LEU A 355 8.02 3.31 -23.01
C LEU A 355 8.40 4.00 -24.34
N SER A 356 9.64 4.48 -24.45
CA SER A 356 10.13 5.14 -25.66
C SER A 356 10.20 4.18 -26.85
N ASP A 357 10.61 2.93 -26.63
CA ASP A 357 10.74 1.92 -27.69
C ASP A 357 9.37 1.61 -28.31
N MET A 358 8.34 1.43 -27.47
CA MET A 358 6.97 1.17 -27.94
C MET A 358 6.40 2.35 -28.73
N LEU A 359 6.58 3.58 -28.26
CA LEU A 359 6.12 4.78 -28.97
C LEU A 359 6.82 4.94 -30.32
N ARG A 360 8.16 4.77 -30.37
CA ARG A 360 8.92 4.84 -31.62
C ARG A 360 8.51 3.74 -32.61
N ALA A 361 8.30 2.51 -32.14
CA ALA A 361 7.85 1.41 -32.97
C ALA A 361 6.47 1.69 -33.56
N PHE A 362 5.54 2.22 -32.77
CA PHE A 362 4.22 2.62 -33.24
C PHE A 362 4.28 3.76 -34.26
N VAL A 363 5.04 4.84 -33.99
CA VAL A 363 5.19 5.97 -34.93
C VAL A 363 5.78 5.50 -36.26
N SER A 364 6.83 4.66 -36.22
CA SER A 364 7.44 4.09 -37.43
C SER A 364 6.43 3.26 -38.23
N PHE A 365 5.62 2.44 -37.54
CA PHE A 365 4.56 1.67 -38.19
C PHE A 365 3.50 2.57 -38.82
N ARG A 366 3.11 3.65 -38.15
CA ARG A 366 2.14 4.61 -38.68
C ARG A 366 2.65 5.33 -39.91
N GLU A 367 3.92 5.76 -39.91
CA GLU A 367 4.56 6.34 -41.11
C GLU A 367 4.52 5.35 -42.29
N GLU A 368 4.80 4.05 -42.04
CA GLU A 368 4.73 3.00 -43.07
C GLU A 368 3.30 2.83 -43.63
N VAL A 369 2.30 2.77 -42.75
CA VAL A 369 0.88 2.63 -43.14
C VAL A 369 0.44 3.80 -44.02
N ILE A 370 0.81 5.05 -43.66
CA ILE A 370 0.49 6.23 -44.49
C ILE A 370 1.18 6.16 -45.86
N GLN A 371 2.43 5.72 -45.92
CA GLN A 371 3.12 5.55 -47.19
C GLN A 371 2.45 4.49 -48.07
N ARG A 372 2.10 3.32 -47.52
CA ARG A 372 1.40 2.25 -48.25
C ARG A 372 0.03 2.72 -48.75
N ARG A 373 -0.76 3.36 -47.89
CA ARG A 373 -2.06 3.98 -48.25
C ARG A 373 -1.91 4.96 -49.40
N THR A 374 -0.93 5.87 -49.31
CA THR A 374 -0.69 6.89 -50.34
C THR A 374 -0.23 6.28 -51.66
N ARG A 375 0.61 5.23 -51.63
CA ARG A 375 1.00 4.48 -52.84
C ARG A 375 -0.20 3.77 -53.48
N TYR A 376 -1.08 3.18 -52.68
CA TYR A 376 -2.30 2.53 -53.18
C TYR A 376 -3.22 3.55 -53.86
N LEU A 377 -3.48 4.69 -53.21
CA LEU A 377 -4.29 5.77 -53.76
C LEU A 377 -3.66 6.37 -55.03
N LEU A 378 -2.34 6.57 -55.04
CA LEU A 378 -1.60 7.03 -56.20
C LEU A 378 -1.72 6.05 -57.38
N LYS A 379 -1.55 4.75 -57.12
CA LYS A 379 -1.70 3.70 -58.15
C LYS A 379 -3.11 3.73 -58.73
N LYS A 380 -4.15 3.74 -57.88
CA LYS A 380 -5.55 3.79 -58.31
C LYS A 380 -5.88 5.07 -59.09
N ALA A 381 -5.34 6.21 -58.66
CA ALA A 381 -5.48 7.49 -59.35
C ALA A 381 -4.78 7.47 -60.71
N ARG A 382 -3.57 6.92 -60.81
CA ARG A 382 -2.83 6.74 -62.08
C ARG A 382 -3.55 5.80 -63.03
N ASP A 383 -4.05 4.65 -62.56
CA ASP A 383 -4.81 3.71 -63.37
C ASP A 383 -6.09 4.37 -63.93
N ARG A 384 -6.78 5.17 -63.11
CA ARG A 384 -7.96 5.93 -63.54
C ARG A 384 -7.60 7.04 -64.53
N ALA A 385 -6.55 7.80 -64.26
CA ALA A 385 -6.04 8.86 -65.13
C ALA A 385 -5.64 8.31 -66.50
N HIS A 386 -4.98 7.15 -66.54
CA HIS A 386 -4.59 6.46 -67.77
C HIS A 386 -5.81 6.22 -68.67
N ILE A 387 -6.89 5.68 -68.13
CA ILE A 387 -8.12 5.46 -68.90
C ILE A 387 -8.73 6.79 -69.37
N LEU A 388 -8.82 7.79 -68.48
CA LEU A 388 -9.42 9.08 -68.80
C LEU A 388 -8.63 9.87 -69.86
N VAL A 389 -7.30 9.77 -69.87
CA VAL A 389 -6.46 10.36 -70.92
C VAL A 389 -6.82 9.78 -72.28
N GLY A 390 -6.99 8.45 -72.37
CA GLY A 390 -7.42 7.79 -73.60
C GLY A 390 -8.80 8.27 -74.07
N LEU A 391 -9.75 8.42 -73.14
CA LEU A 391 -11.08 8.96 -73.42
C LEU A 391 -11.02 10.44 -73.86
N GLY A 392 -10.19 11.25 -73.20
CA GLY A 392 -9.98 12.66 -73.55
C GLY A 392 -9.41 12.82 -74.95
N ILE A 393 -8.39 12.02 -75.32
CA ILE A 393 -7.83 11.98 -76.68
C ILE A 393 -8.90 11.56 -77.70
N ALA A 394 -9.71 10.54 -77.38
CA ALA A 394 -10.76 10.08 -78.28
C ALA A 394 -11.86 11.13 -78.49
N VAL A 395 -12.27 11.85 -77.44
CA VAL A 395 -13.27 12.92 -77.53
C VAL A 395 -12.72 14.12 -78.31
N ALA A 396 -11.45 14.48 -78.10
CA ALA A 396 -10.78 15.54 -78.86
C ALA A 396 -10.64 15.21 -80.37
N ASN A 397 -10.58 13.92 -80.72
CA ASN A 397 -10.38 13.43 -82.09
C ASN A 397 -11.56 12.58 -82.59
N ILE A 398 -12.79 12.88 -82.15
CA ILE A 398 -13.94 11.97 -82.28
C ILE A 398 -14.29 11.56 -83.71
N ASP A 399 -14.20 12.48 -84.68
CA ASP A 399 -14.54 12.18 -86.07
C ASP A 399 -13.60 11.14 -86.69
N GLU A 400 -12.31 11.24 -86.39
CA GLU A 400 -11.29 10.30 -86.86
C GLU A 400 -11.41 8.94 -86.16
N VAL A 401 -11.74 8.92 -84.87
CA VAL A 401 -12.03 7.70 -84.11
C VAL A 401 -13.25 6.98 -84.66
N ILE A 402 -14.36 7.69 -84.90
CA ILE A 402 -15.59 7.12 -85.49
C ILE A 402 -15.32 6.58 -86.88
N LYS A 403 -14.57 7.32 -87.72
CA LYS A 403 -14.23 6.89 -89.07
C LYS A 403 -13.41 5.59 -89.06
N LEU A 404 -12.42 5.49 -88.19
CA LEU A 404 -11.61 4.28 -88.00
C LEU A 404 -12.50 3.10 -87.58
N ILE A 405 -13.30 3.28 -86.52
CA ILE A 405 -14.19 2.22 -86.00
C ILE A 405 -15.19 1.76 -87.06
N ARG A 406 -15.79 2.67 -87.84
CA ARG A 406 -16.74 2.33 -88.92
C ARG A 406 -16.10 1.62 -90.09
N SER A 407 -14.80 1.81 -90.31
CA SER A 407 -14.05 1.17 -91.41
C SER A 407 -13.47 -0.20 -91.04
N ALA A 408 -13.36 -0.50 -89.75
CA ALA A 408 -12.86 -1.78 -89.27
C ALA A 408 -13.94 -2.89 -89.36
N PRO A 409 -13.58 -4.11 -89.79
CA PRO A 409 -14.53 -5.21 -89.96
C PRO A 409 -15.03 -5.81 -88.62
N ASP A 410 -14.23 -5.69 -87.56
CA ASP A 410 -14.53 -6.26 -86.24
C ASP A 410 -13.86 -5.45 -85.10
N PRO A 411 -14.32 -5.62 -83.83
CA PRO A 411 -13.78 -4.87 -82.69
C PRO A 411 -12.31 -5.14 -82.36
N ALA A 412 -11.76 -6.32 -82.69
CA ALA A 412 -10.35 -6.62 -82.45
C ALA A 412 -9.47 -5.86 -83.45
N THR A 413 -9.89 -5.81 -84.72
CA THR A 413 -9.22 -5.00 -85.75
C THR A 413 -9.30 -3.51 -85.43
N ALA A 414 -10.47 -3.00 -84.99
CA ALA A 414 -10.62 -1.60 -84.59
C ALA A 414 -9.68 -1.23 -83.43
N ARG A 415 -9.57 -2.10 -82.42
CA ARG A 415 -8.68 -1.89 -81.26
C ARG A 415 -7.21 -1.84 -81.67
N ALA A 416 -6.76 -2.79 -82.49
CA ALA A 416 -5.38 -2.81 -82.98
C ALA A 416 -5.04 -1.52 -83.76
N GLN A 417 -5.96 -1.07 -84.63
CA GLN A 417 -5.78 0.16 -85.41
C GLN A 417 -5.77 1.42 -84.52
N LEU A 418 -6.59 1.48 -83.46
CA LEU A 418 -6.58 2.58 -82.50
C LEU A 418 -5.23 2.70 -81.77
N MET A 419 -4.61 1.55 -81.45
CA MET A 419 -3.31 1.49 -80.76
C MET A 419 -2.12 1.79 -81.67
N GLU A 420 -2.16 1.37 -82.94
CA GLU A 420 -1.05 1.58 -83.88
C GLU A 420 -0.89 3.04 -84.31
N ARG A 421 -2.02 3.78 -84.36
CA ARG A 421 -2.06 5.16 -84.84
C ARG A 421 -1.51 6.15 -83.80
N ASN A 422 -0.80 7.16 -84.30
CA ASN A 422 -0.37 8.33 -83.54
C ASN A 422 -1.51 9.36 -83.44
N TRP A 423 -1.91 9.74 -82.22
CA TRP A 423 -2.97 10.70 -81.96
C TRP A 423 -2.41 12.01 -81.38
N PRO A 424 -2.92 13.20 -81.78
CA PRO A 424 -2.53 14.46 -81.15
C PRO A 424 -2.94 14.52 -79.67
N ALA A 425 -2.01 14.89 -78.77
CA ALA A 425 -2.21 14.81 -77.32
C ALA A 425 -1.96 16.13 -76.55
N LYS A 426 -1.85 17.28 -77.24
CA LYS A 426 -1.48 18.58 -76.65
C LYS A 426 -2.33 18.98 -75.43
N ASP A 427 -3.63 18.74 -75.48
CA ASP A 427 -4.56 19.18 -74.44
C ASP A 427 -4.45 18.35 -73.14
N VAL A 428 -3.81 17.17 -73.19
CA VAL A 428 -3.68 16.23 -72.06
C VAL A 428 -2.22 15.90 -71.73
N GLU A 429 -1.26 16.56 -72.37
CA GLU A 429 0.18 16.30 -72.24
C GLU A 429 0.68 16.42 -70.80
N SER A 430 0.25 17.46 -70.07
CA SER A 430 0.60 17.68 -68.67
C SER A 430 0.18 16.53 -67.75
N LEU A 431 -0.97 15.91 -68.03
CA LEU A 431 -1.48 14.77 -67.26
C LEU A 431 -0.76 13.47 -67.62
N ILE A 432 -0.40 13.27 -68.90
CA ILE A 432 0.42 12.13 -69.33
C ILE A 432 1.77 12.14 -68.62
N LEU A 433 2.39 13.32 -68.49
CA LEU A 433 3.65 13.49 -67.74
C LEU A 433 3.50 13.21 -66.23
N LEU A 434 2.35 13.50 -65.62
CA LEU A 434 2.09 13.20 -64.20
C LEU A 434 1.82 11.70 -63.93
N ILE A 435 1.19 11.01 -64.88
CA ILE A 435 0.98 9.56 -64.83
C ILE A 435 2.34 8.85 -64.85
N ASP A 436 3.26 9.33 -65.70
CA ASP A 436 4.63 8.81 -65.83
C ASP A 436 4.63 7.30 -66.12
N ASP A 437 3.79 6.85 -67.07
CA ASP A 437 3.82 5.46 -67.56
C ASP A 437 4.94 5.31 -68.61
N PRO A 438 6.03 4.59 -68.30
CA PRO A 438 7.16 4.43 -69.22
C PRO A 438 6.80 3.67 -70.51
N ARG A 439 5.64 3.00 -70.55
CA ARG A 439 5.17 2.24 -71.73
C ARG A 439 4.40 3.11 -72.72
N HIS A 440 3.83 4.23 -72.25
CA HIS A 440 2.98 5.10 -73.05
C HIS A 440 3.34 6.57 -72.79
N MET A 441 4.38 7.03 -73.49
CA MET A 441 4.87 8.41 -73.40
C MET A 441 4.41 9.23 -74.61
N VAL A 442 4.37 10.55 -74.46
CA VAL A 442 4.24 11.47 -75.59
C VAL A 442 5.52 11.40 -76.42
N GLN A 443 5.37 11.21 -77.74
CA GLN A 443 6.48 11.21 -78.70
C GLN A 443 7.01 12.63 -78.92
N ASP A 444 8.25 12.76 -79.40
CA ASP A 444 8.90 14.05 -79.67
C ASP A 444 8.10 14.95 -80.66
N ASP A 445 7.19 14.35 -81.45
CA ASP A 445 6.30 15.05 -82.39
C ASP A 445 4.97 15.53 -81.77
N GLY A 446 4.78 15.35 -80.45
CA GLY A 446 3.57 15.74 -79.72
C GLY A 446 2.40 14.77 -79.90
N THR A 447 2.66 13.54 -80.39
CA THR A 447 1.65 12.49 -80.56
C THR A 447 1.73 11.40 -79.48
N TYR A 448 0.63 10.69 -79.29
CA TYR A 448 0.47 9.65 -78.27
C TYR A 448 -0.14 8.39 -78.88
N LYS A 449 0.35 7.22 -78.45
CA LYS A 449 -0.20 5.90 -78.82
C LYS A 449 -1.04 5.34 -77.68
N LEU A 450 -2.26 4.92 -78.01
CA LEU A 450 -3.20 4.39 -77.04
C LEU A 450 -2.77 2.99 -76.57
N SER A 451 -2.96 2.72 -75.29
CA SER A 451 -2.80 1.39 -74.71
C SER A 451 -3.99 0.48 -75.07
N GLU A 452 -3.85 -0.84 -74.84
CA GLU A 452 -4.98 -1.77 -75.05
C GLU A 452 -6.17 -1.41 -74.15
N GLU A 453 -5.90 -1.05 -72.88
CA GLU A 453 -6.92 -0.70 -71.91
C GLU A 453 -7.67 0.59 -72.30
N GLN A 454 -6.93 1.60 -72.78
CA GLN A 454 -7.51 2.84 -73.31
C GLN A 454 -8.35 2.56 -74.55
N ALA A 455 -7.83 1.78 -75.52
CA ALA A 455 -8.56 1.44 -76.73
C ALA A 455 -9.85 0.66 -76.42
N ARG A 456 -9.82 -0.27 -75.44
CA ARG A 456 -11.03 -0.96 -74.96
C ARG A 456 -12.02 0.01 -74.34
N ALA A 457 -11.57 0.90 -73.45
CA ALA A 457 -12.43 1.90 -72.82
C ALA A 457 -13.08 2.86 -73.84
N ILE A 458 -12.37 3.21 -74.92
CA ILE A 458 -12.89 4.02 -76.03
C ILE A 458 -13.99 3.28 -76.79
N LEU A 459 -13.81 1.98 -77.06
CA LEU A 459 -14.83 1.15 -77.73
C LEU A 459 -16.08 0.95 -76.86
N ASP A 460 -15.94 0.95 -75.54
CA ASP A 460 -17.05 0.86 -74.58
C ASP A 460 -17.74 2.21 -74.31
N LEU A 461 -17.28 3.30 -74.95
CA LEU A 461 -17.80 4.65 -74.77
C LEU A 461 -19.24 4.76 -75.27
N ARG A 462 -20.14 5.25 -74.40
CA ARG A 462 -21.56 5.46 -74.73
C ARG A 462 -21.80 6.85 -75.30
N LEU A 463 -22.69 6.97 -76.30
CA LEU A 463 -23.00 8.23 -76.99
C LEU A 463 -23.34 9.41 -76.05
N GLN A 464 -23.94 9.16 -74.88
CA GLN A 464 -24.23 10.19 -73.88
C GLN A 464 -22.98 10.97 -73.39
N ARG A 465 -21.80 10.33 -73.42
CA ARG A 465 -20.51 10.94 -73.03
C ARG A 465 -19.93 11.87 -74.11
N LEU A 466 -20.52 11.93 -75.30
CA LEU A 466 -20.09 12.79 -76.41
C LEU A 466 -20.81 14.15 -76.42
N THR A 467 -21.69 14.40 -75.46
CA THR A 467 -22.30 15.73 -75.27
C THR A 467 -21.25 16.72 -74.77
N ALA A 468 -21.48 18.03 -74.95
CA ALA A 468 -20.59 19.06 -74.41
C ALA A 468 -20.38 18.88 -72.90
N MET A 469 -21.47 18.66 -72.15
CA MET A 469 -21.44 18.35 -70.72
C MET A 469 -20.61 17.10 -70.39
N GLY A 470 -20.74 16.02 -71.18
CA GLY A 470 -19.95 14.80 -70.97
C GLY A 470 -18.45 14.98 -71.23
N ARG A 471 -18.07 15.89 -72.14
CA ARG A 471 -16.67 16.28 -72.35
C ARG A 471 -16.14 17.10 -71.18
N ASP A 472 -16.89 18.09 -70.73
CA ASP A 472 -16.54 18.94 -69.60
C ASP A 472 -16.38 18.09 -68.31
N GLU A 473 -17.27 17.11 -68.08
CA GLU A 473 -17.14 16.16 -66.97
C GLU A 473 -15.83 15.37 -67.00
N ILE A 474 -15.39 14.93 -68.18
CA ILE A 474 -14.12 14.19 -68.33
C ILE A 474 -12.93 15.11 -68.05
N GLU A 475 -12.97 16.36 -68.52
CA GLU A 475 -11.94 17.35 -68.28
C GLU A 475 -11.84 17.73 -66.79
N GLU A 476 -12.97 17.96 -66.12
CA GLU A 476 -13.03 18.20 -64.68
C GLU A 476 -12.50 17.01 -63.88
N GLU A 477 -12.88 15.78 -64.24
CA GLU A 477 -12.39 14.55 -63.59
C GLU A 477 -10.87 14.39 -63.78
N LEU A 478 -10.36 14.68 -64.98
CA LEU A 478 -8.93 14.67 -65.31
C LEU A 478 -8.14 15.69 -64.48
N ASN A 479 -8.61 16.93 -64.39
CA ASN A 479 -7.97 17.98 -63.61
C ASN A 479 -7.96 17.63 -62.11
N LYS A 480 -9.08 17.12 -61.59
CA LYS A 480 -9.18 16.67 -60.20
C LYS A 480 -8.19 15.56 -59.89
N ILE A 481 -8.12 14.52 -60.74
CA ILE A 481 -7.19 13.41 -60.55
C ILE A 481 -5.73 13.88 -60.70
N GLY A 482 -5.44 14.81 -61.61
CA GLY A 482 -4.12 15.44 -61.73
C GLY A 482 -3.68 16.11 -60.43
N ALA A 483 -4.58 16.85 -59.78
CA ALA A 483 -4.33 17.45 -58.47
C ALA A 483 -4.10 16.39 -57.37
N GLU A 484 -4.92 15.34 -57.33
CA GLU A 484 -4.75 14.21 -56.39
C GLU A 484 -3.41 13.50 -56.58
N ILE A 485 -3.01 13.19 -57.82
CA ILE A 485 -1.71 12.57 -58.13
C ILE A 485 -0.56 13.46 -57.67
N SER A 486 -0.64 14.76 -57.93
CA SER A 486 0.39 15.72 -57.49
C SER A 486 0.51 15.77 -55.97
N ASP A 487 -0.63 15.79 -55.25
CA ASP A 487 -0.67 15.77 -53.79
C ASP A 487 -0.09 14.46 -53.21
N TYR A 488 -0.47 13.30 -53.76
CA TYR A 488 0.09 12.01 -53.33
C TYR A 488 1.60 11.91 -53.58
N LEU A 489 2.09 12.41 -54.72
CA LEU A 489 3.53 12.46 -55.01
C LEU A 489 4.27 13.39 -54.04
N ASP A 490 3.68 14.52 -53.68
CA ASP A 490 4.22 15.44 -52.68
C ASP A 490 4.31 14.78 -51.29
N ILE A 491 3.23 14.11 -50.85
CA ILE A 491 3.21 13.34 -49.60
C ILE A 491 4.31 12.27 -49.59
N LEU A 492 4.46 11.50 -50.67
CA LEU A 492 5.47 10.43 -50.74
C LEU A 492 6.92 10.94 -50.78
N ARG A 493 7.14 12.17 -51.24
CA ARG A 493 8.47 12.81 -51.28
C ARG A 493 8.83 13.47 -49.95
N SER A 494 7.85 13.84 -49.14
CA SER A 494 8.05 14.62 -47.91
C SER A 494 7.67 13.83 -46.66
N ARG A 495 8.68 13.41 -45.89
CA ARG A 495 8.45 12.81 -44.57
C ARG A 495 7.68 13.75 -43.63
N ALA A 496 7.94 15.05 -43.71
CA ALA A 496 7.24 16.05 -42.90
C ALA A 496 5.73 16.06 -43.17
N ARG A 497 5.31 15.92 -44.44
CA ARG A 497 3.89 15.82 -44.82
C ARG A 497 3.26 14.53 -44.32
N ILE A 498 3.99 13.41 -44.35
CA ILE A 498 3.53 12.15 -43.74
C ILE A 498 3.30 12.35 -42.23
N GLN A 499 4.27 12.93 -41.52
CA GLN A 499 4.16 13.18 -40.08
C GLN A 499 3.04 14.16 -39.73
N GLU A 500 2.77 15.14 -40.59
CA GLU A 500 1.64 16.06 -40.46
C GLU A 500 0.29 15.32 -40.54
N ILE A 501 0.12 14.44 -41.54
CA ILE A 501 -1.08 13.59 -41.66
C ILE A 501 -1.23 12.70 -40.41
N VAL A 502 -0.14 12.04 -39.98
CA VAL A 502 -0.14 11.19 -38.79
C VAL A 502 -0.55 11.97 -37.54
N ARG A 503 0.01 13.16 -37.34
CA ARG A 503 -0.36 14.05 -36.23
C ARG A 503 -1.84 14.39 -36.28
N ASN A 504 -2.34 14.86 -37.41
CA ASN A 504 -3.72 15.34 -37.54
C ASN A 504 -4.71 14.19 -37.26
N GLU A 505 -4.47 13.00 -37.82
CA GLU A 505 -5.30 11.83 -37.54
C GLU A 505 -5.29 11.42 -36.06
N MET A 506 -4.13 11.49 -35.39
CA MET A 506 -4.06 11.22 -33.95
C MET A 506 -4.76 12.29 -33.11
N LEU A 507 -4.64 13.57 -33.48
CA LEU A 507 -5.32 14.67 -32.78
C LEU A 507 -6.85 14.58 -32.92
N GLU A 508 -7.36 14.20 -34.10
CA GLU A 508 -8.79 13.93 -34.30
C GLU A 508 -9.29 12.81 -33.37
N ILE A 509 -8.51 11.72 -33.23
CA ILE A 509 -8.84 10.62 -32.31
C ILE A 509 -8.82 11.10 -30.86
N LYS A 510 -7.84 11.93 -30.49
CA LYS A 510 -7.76 12.51 -29.14
C LYS A 510 -8.99 13.37 -28.85
N GLU A 511 -9.35 14.26 -29.77
CA GLU A 511 -10.51 15.16 -29.62
C GLU A 511 -11.82 14.38 -29.45
N GLU A 512 -11.96 13.27 -30.19
CA GLU A 512 -13.18 12.48 -30.18
C GLU A 512 -13.29 11.49 -28.99
N PHE A 513 -12.17 10.89 -28.56
CA PHE A 513 -12.19 9.73 -27.65
C PHE A 513 -11.38 9.90 -26.36
N ALA A 514 -10.61 10.98 -26.19
CA ALA A 514 -9.86 11.17 -24.95
C ALA A 514 -10.83 11.34 -23.76
N THR A 515 -10.46 10.76 -22.63
CA THR A 515 -11.20 10.88 -21.37
C THR A 515 -10.29 11.40 -20.28
N PRO A 516 -10.81 12.09 -19.26
CA PRO A 516 -10.02 12.46 -18.10
C PRO A 516 -9.36 11.23 -17.46
N ARG A 517 -8.18 11.43 -16.87
CA ARG A 517 -7.52 10.42 -16.03
C ARG A 517 -8.46 9.97 -14.91
N ARG A 518 -8.52 8.67 -14.66
CA ARG A 518 -9.29 8.08 -13.55
C ARG A 518 -8.41 7.85 -12.33
N THR A 519 -7.25 7.23 -12.55
CA THR A 519 -6.33 6.87 -11.45
C THR A 519 -5.59 8.09 -10.92
N GLU A 520 -5.57 8.27 -9.61
CA GLU A 520 -4.79 9.33 -8.94
C GLU A 520 -3.37 8.85 -8.60
N ILE A 521 -2.36 9.72 -8.67
CA ILE A 521 -0.97 9.36 -8.30
C ILE A 521 -0.56 10.20 -7.08
N ILE A 522 -0.26 9.54 -5.97
CA ILE A 522 0.10 10.18 -4.70
C ILE A 522 1.62 10.06 -4.50
N GLU A 523 2.26 11.17 -4.11
CA GLU A 523 3.68 11.20 -3.76
C GLU A 523 3.89 10.68 -2.32
N GLY A 524 4.76 9.68 -2.14
CA GLY A 524 5.01 9.06 -0.84
C GLY A 524 3.86 8.15 -0.35
N GLY A 525 4.13 7.30 0.65
CA GLY A 525 3.08 6.46 1.30
C GLY A 525 3.21 4.94 1.16
N ALA A 526 4.37 4.42 0.75
CA ALA A 526 4.63 2.98 0.71
C ALA A 526 5.17 2.41 2.04
N ASP A 527 5.71 3.27 2.92
CA ASP A 527 6.29 2.86 4.19
C ASP A 527 5.26 3.11 5.30
N PHE A 528 4.48 2.09 5.62
CA PHE A 528 3.80 2.03 6.90
C PHE A 528 4.79 1.48 7.93
N ASP A 529 4.98 2.20 9.02
CA ASP A 529 5.63 1.60 10.17
C ASP A 529 4.64 0.62 10.83
N GLU A 530 5.14 -0.49 11.40
CA GLU A 530 4.29 -1.44 12.15
C GLU A 530 3.47 -0.72 13.25
N GLU A 531 3.97 0.43 13.68
CA GLU A 531 3.40 1.32 14.66
C GLU A 531 2.10 2.01 14.18
N ASP A 532 1.98 2.35 12.90
CA ASP A 532 0.78 3.00 12.33
C ASP A 532 -0.46 2.09 12.31
N LEU A 533 -0.23 0.80 12.57
CA LEU A 533 -1.26 -0.24 12.66
C LEU A 533 -1.79 -0.45 14.08
N ILE A 534 -1.17 0.20 15.08
CA ILE A 534 -1.47 0.01 16.49
C ILE A 534 -2.20 1.23 17.02
N GLN A 535 -3.30 1.00 17.75
CA GLN A 535 -4.01 2.07 18.44
C GLN A 535 -3.22 2.52 19.67
N ARG A 536 -3.16 3.85 19.86
CA ARG A 536 -2.70 4.48 21.11
C ARG A 536 -3.72 4.22 22.21
N GLU A 537 -3.32 3.47 23.21
CA GLU A 537 -4.15 3.09 24.36
C GLU A 537 -3.26 2.89 25.58
N ASP A 538 -3.76 3.27 26.75
CA ASP A 538 -3.05 3.07 28.01
C ASP A 538 -3.15 1.61 28.49
N MET A 539 -1.98 1.04 28.75
CA MET A 539 -1.84 -0.36 29.11
C MET A 539 -1.22 -0.48 30.50
N VAL A 540 -1.82 -1.33 31.34
CA VAL A 540 -1.18 -1.82 32.57
C VAL A 540 -0.21 -2.93 32.19
N VAL A 541 1.08 -2.70 32.41
CA VAL A 541 2.13 -3.69 32.21
C VAL A 541 2.47 -4.32 33.55
N THR A 542 2.42 -5.64 33.63
CA THR A 542 2.76 -6.40 34.85
C THR A 542 3.90 -7.38 34.58
N VAL A 543 4.84 -7.46 35.50
CA VAL A 543 5.96 -8.42 35.47
C VAL A 543 5.93 -9.29 36.72
N SER A 544 6.09 -10.61 36.56
CA SER A 544 6.12 -11.58 37.66
C SER A 544 7.53 -11.93 38.13
N HIS A 545 7.62 -12.57 39.30
CA HIS A 545 8.88 -13.05 39.88
C HIS A 545 9.55 -14.10 38.99
N GLY A 546 8.75 -14.99 38.37
CA GLY A 546 9.20 -15.95 37.36
C GLY A 546 9.64 -15.30 36.03
N GLY A 547 9.63 -13.96 35.94
CA GLY A 547 10.07 -13.22 34.77
C GLY A 547 9.04 -13.22 33.64
N TYR A 548 7.76 -13.41 33.93
CA TYR A 548 6.69 -13.28 32.93
C TYR A 548 6.23 -11.83 32.82
N ILE A 549 6.03 -11.34 31.61
CA ILE A 549 5.51 -10.00 31.33
C ILE A 549 4.23 -10.08 30.50
N LYS A 550 3.32 -9.14 30.72
CA LYS A 550 2.13 -8.92 29.89
C LYS A 550 1.68 -7.47 29.93
N ARG A 551 0.86 -7.10 28.96
CA ARG A 551 0.07 -5.86 28.95
C ARG A 551 -1.43 -6.17 28.96
N VAL A 552 -2.20 -5.34 29.64
CA VAL A 552 -3.66 -5.45 29.74
C VAL A 552 -4.24 -4.03 29.64
N PRO A 553 -5.28 -3.78 28.85
CA PRO A 553 -5.87 -2.44 28.74
C PRO A 553 -6.30 -1.91 30.09
N LEU A 554 -5.98 -0.65 30.40
CA LEU A 554 -6.27 -0.03 31.70
C LEU A 554 -7.76 -0.14 32.06
N ALA A 555 -8.66 0.07 31.10
CA ALA A 555 -10.11 -0.05 31.25
C ALA A 555 -10.59 -1.42 31.79
N THR A 556 -9.76 -2.47 31.69
CA THR A 556 -10.09 -3.81 32.22
C THR A 556 -10.00 -3.87 33.76
N TYR A 557 -9.25 -2.95 34.39
CA TYR A 557 -9.07 -2.88 35.84
C TYR A 557 -10.04 -1.87 36.47
N ARG A 558 -11.25 -2.30 36.84
CA ARG A 558 -12.19 -1.46 37.63
C ARG A 558 -11.69 -1.26 39.07
N ALA A 559 -11.78 -0.02 39.58
CA ALA A 559 -11.48 0.32 40.97
C ALA A 559 -12.45 -0.37 41.97
N GLN A 560 -11.92 -0.79 43.13
CA GLN A 560 -12.71 -1.32 44.25
C GLN A 560 -12.58 -0.40 45.47
N ARG A 561 -13.71 -0.10 46.14
CA ARG A 561 -13.72 0.68 47.40
C ARG A 561 -13.14 -0.10 48.58
N ARG A 562 -12.62 0.64 49.57
CA ARG A 562 -12.02 0.15 50.82
C ARG A 562 -12.94 -0.85 51.55
N GLY A 563 -12.41 -2.02 51.93
CA GLY A 563 -13.14 -3.06 52.69
C GLY A 563 -13.67 -4.25 51.89
N GLY A 564 -13.49 -4.27 50.56
CA GLY A 564 -13.77 -5.46 49.75
C GLY A 564 -12.79 -6.60 50.05
N LYS A 565 -13.28 -7.85 50.15
CA LYS A 565 -12.42 -9.04 50.05
C LYS A 565 -11.71 -8.96 48.70
N GLY A 566 -10.38 -8.84 48.71
CA GLY A 566 -9.58 -8.79 47.50
C GLY A 566 -9.97 -9.94 46.56
N ARG A 567 -10.11 -9.65 45.27
CA ARG A 567 -10.20 -10.72 44.28
C ARG A 567 -8.87 -11.46 44.31
N SER A 568 -8.93 -12.79 44.34
CA SER A 568 -7.78 -13.61 43.99
C SER A 568 -7.23 -13.10 42.66
N GLY A 569 -5.94 -12.73 42.64
CA GLY A 569 -5.20 -12.59 41.39
C GLY A 569 -5.13 -13.93 40.67
N MET A 570 -4.20 -14.07 39.72
CA MET A 570 -3.86 -15.36 39.08
C MET A 570 -4.03 -16.54 40.06
N ALA A 571 -4.74 -17.59 39.67
CA ALA A 571 -4.78 -18.82 40.43
C ALA A 571 -3.37 -19.41 40.45
N THR A 572 -2.58 -19.08 41.47
CA THR A 572 -1.27 -19.66 41.72
C THR A 572 -1.48 -21.01 42.39
N LYS A 573 -1.44 -22.08 41.60
CA LYS A 573 -0.66 -23.22 42.08
C LYS A 573 0.79 -22.91 41.74
N ASP A 574 1.58 -22.87 42.81
CA ASP A 574 3.04 -22.70 42.89
C ASP A 574 3.58 -21.27 42.58
N GLU A 575 3.81 -20.52 43.66
CA GLU A 575 4.90 -19.54 43.93
C GLU A 575 5.19 -18.34 42.98
N ASP A 576 4.44 -18.08 41.91
CA ASP A 576 4.72 -16.93 41.00
C ASP A 576 3.80 -15.71 41.24
N PHE A 577 4.36 -14.61 41.74
CA PHE A 577 3.68 -13.35 42.10
C PHE A 577 4.17 -12.16 41.25
N VAL A 578 3.39 -11.07 41.19
CA VAL A 578 3.76 -9.85 40.44
C VAL A 578 4.87 -9.10 41.19
N THR A 579 6.01 -8.86 40.54
CA THR A 579 7.15 -8.10 41.10
C THR A 579 7.17 -6.63 40.67
N ARG A 580 6.60 -6.29 39.52
CA ARG A 580 6.52 -4.90 39.02
C ARG A 580 5.21 -4.64 38.28
N LEU A 581 4.71 -3.41 38.39
CA LEU A 581 3.53 -2.92 37.68
C LEU A 581 3.76 -1.46 37.28
N PHE A 582 3.44 -1.08 36.05
CA PHE A 582 3.42 0.32 35.60
C PHE A 582 2.37 0.52 34.51
N VAL A 583 1.93 1.76 34.31
CA VAL A 583 1.03 2.17 33.23
C VAL A 583 1.86 2.87 32.15
N ALA A 584 1.62 2.53 30.90
CA ALA A 584 2.26 3.17 29.76
C ALA A 584 1.40 3.00 28.50
N ASN A 585 1.43 3.98 27.61
CA ASN A 585 0.76 3.88 26.32
C ASN A 585 1.39 2.77 25.45
N THR A 586 0.60 2.18 24.56
CA THR A 586 1.06 1.17 23.59
C THR A 586 2.32 1.59 22.83
N HIS A 587 2.51 2.88 22.55
CA HIS A 587 3.65 3.41 21.80
C HIS A 587 4.87 3.72 22.67
N THR A 588 4.72 3.79 23.99
CA THR A 588 5.81 4.13 24.92
C THR A 588 6.96 3.13 24.80
N PRO A 589 8.21 3.58 24.57
CA PRO A 589 9.37 2.71 24.61
C PRO A 589 9.77 2.40 26.05
N VAL A 590 10.07 1.12 26.31
CA VAL A 590 10.48 0.62 27.61
C VAL A 590 11.89 0.06 27.51
N LEU A 591 12.75 0.46 28.45
CA LEU A 591 14.10 -0.05 28.61
C LEU A 591 14.13 -1.16 29.68
N PHE A 592 14.69 -2.31 29.32
CA PHE A 592 14.87 -3.47 30.21
C PHE A 592 16.35 -3.65 30.51
N PHE A 593 16.74 -3.54 31.76
CA PHE A 593 18.12 -3.69 32.22
C PHE A 593 18.31 -5.06 32.86
N SER A 594 19.35 -5.79 32.44
CA SER A 594 19.64 -7.12 32.94
C SER A 594 20.63 -7.14 34.10
N SER A 595 20.73 -8.29 34.77
CA SER A 595 21.72 -8.58 35.81
C SER A 595 23.17 -8.53 35.32
N ARG A 596 23.39 -8.54 34.00
CA ARG A 596 24.71 -8.36 33.36
C ARG A 596 25.01 -6.92 32.97
N GLY A 597 24.08 -5.99 33.24
CA GLY A 597 24.21 -4.58 32.87
C GLY A 597 23.94 -4.32 31.38
N ILE A 598 23.20 -5.20 30.70
CA ILE A 598 22.76 -5.02 29.31
C ILE A 598 21.38 -4.38 29.32
N CYS A 599 21.19 -3.37 28.49
CA CYS A 599 19.91 -2.70 28.25
C CYS A 599 19.30 -3.17 26.93
N TYR A 600 18.02 -3.51 26.96
CA TYR A 600 17.20 -3.83 25.80
C TYR A 600 16.06 -2.82 25.68
N LYS A 601 15.62 -2.52 24.45
CA LYS A 601 14.51 -1.58 24.19
C LYS A 601 13.35 -2.31 23.52
N MET A 602 12.13 -2.05 23.97
CA MET A 602 10.92 -2.56 23.34
C MET A 602 9.75 -1.61 23.60
N LYS A 603 8.90 -1.36 22.60
CA LYS A 603 7.64 -0.62 22.81
C LYS A 603 6.60 -1.49 23.49
N VAL A 604 5.70 -0.88 24.27
CA VAL A 604 4.67 -1.59 25.04
C VAL A 604 3.82 -2.50 24.16
N TRP A 605 3.41 -2.08 22.96
CA TRP A 605 2.55 -2.88 22.08
C TRP A 605 3.12 -4.26 21.70
N ARG A 606 4.45 -4.42 21.70
CA ARG A 606 5.15 -5.69 21.45
C ARG A 606 5.10 -6.66 22.63
N LEU A 607 4.72 -6.18 23.82
CA LEU A 607 4.46 -7.03 24.98
C LEU A 607 3.19 -7.85 24.74
N PRO A 608 3.12 -9.09 25.27
CA PRO A 608 2.00 -9.97 25.02
C PRO A 608 0.73 -9.40 25.68
N LEU A 609 -0.30 -9.19 24.86
CA LEU A 609 -1.64 -8.88 25.33
C LEU A 609 -2.20 -10.08 26.11
N GLY A 610 -2.84 -9.83 27.25
CA GLY A 610 -3.44 -10.86 28.07
C GLY A 610 -4.59 -10.35 28.91
N GLY A 611 -5.28 -11.27 29.60
CA GLY A 611 -6.26 -10.92 30.61
C GLY A 611 -5.61 -10.67 31.98
N PRO A 612 -6.33 -10.04 32.92
CA PRO A 612 -5.85 -9.84 34.30
C PRO A 612 -5.39 -11.13 34.98
N THR A 613 -5.98 -12.27 34.64
CA THR A 613 -5.68 -13.60 35.19
C THR A 613 -4.66 -14.42 34.38
N SER A 614 -4.23 -13.96 33.20
CA SER A 614 -3.25 -14.69 32.37
C SER A 614 -1.80 -14.49 32.87
N ARG A 615 -0.92 -15.47 32.67
CA ARG A 615 0.51 -15.38 33.06
C ARG A 615 1.34 -14.46 32.17
N GLY A 616 0.97 -14.24 30.92
CA GLY A 616 1.81 -13.53 29.95
C GLY A 616 2.88 -14.44 29.33
N LYS A 617 4.02 -13.87 28.89
CA LYS A 617 5.16 -14.63 28.36
C LYS A 617 6.43 -14.34 29.15
N ALA A 618 7.29 -15.35 29.29
CA ALA A 618 8.59 -15.18 29.92
C ALA A 618 9.48 -14.21 29.12
N LEU A 619 10.16 -13.29 29.80
CA LEU A 619 11.03 -12.27 29.23
C LEU A 619 12.17 -12.86 28.40
N ILE A 620 12.69 -14.04 28.78
CA ILE A 620 13.71 -14.78 28.01
C ILE A 620 13.25 -15.19 26.60
N ASN A 621 11.93 -15.27 26.37
CA ASN A 621 11.37 -15.56 25.04
C ASN A 621 11.16 -14.28 24.20
N LEU A 622 11.23 -13.11 24.82
CA LEU A 622 11.02 -11.81 24.16
C LEU A 622 12.34 -11.06 23.93
N LEU A 623 13.29 -11.22 24.84
CA LEU A 623 14.60 -10.59 24.84
C LEU A 623 15.69 -11.66 24.70
N PRO A 624 16.77 -11.40 23.95
CA PRO A 624 17.88 -12.35 23.80
C PRO A 624 18.77 -12.33 25.05
N LEU A 625 18.29 -12.95 26.13
CA LEU A 625 19.00 -13.10 27.40
C LEU A 625 19.87 -14.36 27.37
N GLU A 626 21.07 -14.30 27.97
CA GLU A 626 21.89 -15.50 28.18
C GLU A 626 21.34 -16.39 29.31
N GLN A 627 21.84 -17.63 29.38
CA GLN A 627 21.42 -18.57 30.43
C GLN A 627 21.77 -18.02 31.82
N GLY A 628 20.76 -17.84 32.67
CA GLY A 628 20.90 -17.25 34.02
C GLY A 628 20.86 -15.73 34.06
N GLU A 629 20.72 -15.05 32.92
CA GLU A 629 20.51 -13.60 32.86
C GLU A 629 19.05 -13.25 33.15
N GLN A 630 18.82 -12.29 34.06
CA GLN A 630 17.49 -11.86 34.48
C GLN A 630 17.36 -10.34 34.33
N ILE A 631 16.13 -9.85 34.12
CA ILE A 631 15.86 -8.40 34.11
C ILE A 631 15.79 -7.91 35.55
N THR A 632 16.65 -6.96 35.88
CA THR A 632 16.76 -6.35 37.22
C THR A 632 15.97 -5.06 37.33
N SER A 633 15.95 -4.24 36.27
CA SER A 633 15.20 -2.97 36.24
C SER A 633 14.50 -2.73 34.92
N ILE A 634 13.39 -1.98 34.98
CA ILE A 634 12.56 -1.61 33.85
C ILE A 634 12.29 -0.10 33.97
N LEU A 635 12.53 0.63 32.89
CA LEU A 635 12.32 2.07 32.81
C LEU A 635 11.45 2.38 31.59
N PRO A 636 10.15 2.70 31.78
CA PRO A 636 9.34 3.35 30.77
C PRO A 636 9.95 4.72 30.46
N LEU A 637 10.10 5.06 29.19
CA LEU A 637 10.59 6.39 28.79
C LEU A 637 9.42 7.38 28.69
N PRO A 638 9.66 8.69 28.86
CA PRO A 638 8.69 9.71 28.53
C PRO A 638 8.21 9.56 27.08
N GLU A 639 6.93 9.79 26.83
CA GLU A 639 6.35 9.68 25.48
C GLU A 639 6.87 10.74 24.52
N ASP A 640 7.13 11.94 25.04
CA ASP A 640 7.72 13.03 24.28
C ASP A 640 9.20 12.76 24.01
N GLU A 641 9.51 12.30 22.79
CA GLU A 641 10.88 12.01 22.37
C GLU A 641 11.76 13.27 22.33
N ASP A 642 11.19 14.47 22.16
CA ASP A 642 11.94 15.73 22.15
C ASP A 642 12.52 16.04 23.54
N SER A 643 11.83 15.61 24.60
CA SER A 643 12.32 15.75 25.98
C SER A 643 13.60 14.94 26.24
N TRP A 644 13.86 13.87 25.47
CA TRP A 644 14.95 12.94 25.75
C TRP A 644 16.34 13.56 25.63
N ALA A 645 16.48 14.62 24.83
CA ALA A 645 17.75 15.33 24.66
C ALA A 645 18.20 16.06 25.95
N ASN A 646 17.23 16.45 26.79
CA ASN A 646 17.47 17.22 28.01
C ASN A 646 17.55 16.35 29.26
N LEU A 647 17.32 15.04 29.14
CA LEU A 647 17.30 14.10 30.25
C LEU A 647 18.57 13.24 30.30
N ASP A 648 18.95 12.90 31.53
CA ASP A 648 19.99 11.93 31.84
C ASP A 648 19.38 10.71 32.52
N VAL A 649 20.08 9.58 32.46
CA VAL A 649 19.71 8.34 33.15
C VAL A 649 20.67 8.14 34.31
N MET A 650 20.12 8.05 35.52
CA MET A 650 20.86 7.71 36.73
C MET A 650 20.72 6.21 37.01
N PHE A 651 21.82 5.57 37.33
CA PHE A 651 21.90 4.17 37.74
C PHE A 651 22.39 4.10 39.18
N ALA A 652 21.81 3.19 39.96
CA ALA A 652 22.32 2.79 41.26
C ALA A 652 22.49 1.28 41.34
N THR A 653 23.55 0.83 42.01
CA THR A 653 23.81 -0.59 42.27
C THR A 653 23.56 -0.98 43.72
N ILE A 654 23.39 -2.28 43.97
CA ILE A 654 23.18 -2.87 45.30
C ILE A 654 24.34 -2.49 46.25
N ARG A 655 25.57 -2.37 45.74
CA ARG A 655 26.76 -1.95 46.50
C ARG A 655 26.87 -0.44 46.75
N GLY A 656 25.89 0.35 46.32
CA GLY A 656 25.90 1.81 46.50
C GLY A 656 26.77 2.57 45.51
N THR A 657 27.11 1.96 44.38
CA THR A 657 27.72 2.64 43.23
C THR A 657 26.63 3.35 42.43
N ILE A 658 26.92 4.56 41.95
CA ILE A 658 26.04 5.36 41.12
C ILE A 658 26.71 5.79 39.83
N ARG A 659 25.92 5.99 38.79
CA ARG A 659 26.41 6.37 37.47
C ARG A 659 25.36 7.19 36.71
N ARG A 660 25.79 8.29 36.08
CA ARG A 660 24.94 9.17 35.26
C ARG A 660 25.34 9.08 33.79
N ASN A 661 24.38 8.87 32.90
CA ASN A 661 24.56 8.82 31.44
C ASN A 661 23.55 9.73 30.74
N LYS A 662 23.81 10.12 29.49
CA LYS A 662 22.82 10.84 28.68
C LYS A 662 21.72 9.88 28.26
N LEU A 663 20.45 10.28 28.28
CA LEU A 663 19.37 9.42 27.79
C LEU A 663 19.51 9.14 26.28
N SER A 664 20.12 10.06 25.53
CA SER A 664 20.51 9.87 24.12
C SER A 664 21.36 8.61 23.88
N ASP A 665 22.12 8.15 24.90
CA ASP A 665 22.88 6.90 24.83
C ASP A 665 21.98 5.66 24.71
N PHE A 666 20.69 5.76 25.02
CA PHE A 666 19.74 4.63 25.04
C PHE A 666 18.63 4.76 23.99
N VAL A 667 18.69 5.76 23.12
CA VAL A 667 17.70 5.95 22.03
C VAL A 667 17.77 4.82 21.01
N ASN A 668 18.98 4.52 20.52
CA ASN A 668 19.24 3.47 19.53
C ASN A 668 19.93 2.26 20.18
N ILE A 669 19.14 1.21 20.41
CA ILE A 669 19.56 -0.07 20.99
C ILE A 669 19.30 -1.18 19.98
N ASN A 670 20.35 -1.93 19.64
CA ASN A 670 20.26 -3.07 18.74
C ASN A 670 19.50 -4.22 19.40
N ARG A 671 19.01 -5.18 18.61
CA ARG A 671 18.26 -6.35 19.12
C ARG A 671 19.00 -7.16 20.19
N ASN A 672 20.33 -7.29 20.07
CA ASN A 672 21.18 -7.98 21.05
C ASN A 672 21.41 -7.19 22.35
N GLY A 673 20.76 -6.04 22.51
CA GLY A 673 20.95 -5.13 23.62
C GLY A 673 22.20 -4.26 23.48
N LYS A 674 22.38 -3.37 24.45
CA LYS A 674 23.49 -2.44 24.56
C LYS A 674 24.02 -2.48 25.99
N ILE A 675 25.32 -2.58 26.17
CA ILE A 675 25.93 -2.52 27.51
C ILE A 675 25.66 -1.13 28.10
N ALA A 676 24.86 -1.08 29.17
CA ALA A 676 24.54 0.14 29.92
C ALA A 676 25.66 0.48 30.91
N MET A 677 26.10 -0.52 31.68
CA MET A 677 27.22 -0.40 32.61
C MET A 677 27.87 -1.76 32.85
N LYS A 678 29.15 -1.75 33.26
CA LYS A 678 29.81 -2.95 33.76
C LYS A 678 29.51 -3.11 35.24
N LEU A 679 29.09 -4.31 35.63
CA LEU A 679 28.89 -4.70 37.01
C LEU A 679 30.06 -5.56 37.48
N GLU A 680 30.39 -5.46 38.76
CA GLU A 680 31.32 -6.39 39.41
C GLU A 680 30.59 -7.69 39.79
N ASP A 681 31.34 -8.78 40.00
CA ASP A 681 30.76 -10.05 40.40
C ASP A 681 30.00 -9.91 41.74
N GLY A 682 28.71 -10.27 41.71
CA GLY A 682 27.79 -10.14 42.85
C GLY A 682 27.23 -8.74 43.08
N ASP A 683 27.45 -7.79 42.16
CA ASP A 683 26.74 -6.50 42.13
C ASP A 683 25.56 -6.54 41.12
N GLY A 684 24.59 -5.65 41.29
CA GLY A 684 23.40 -5.62 40.46
C GLY A 684 22.79 -4.22 40.42
N ILE A 685 22.06 -3.90 39.36
CA ILE A 685 21.34 -2.63 39.25
C ILE A 685 20.10 -2.70 40.15
N VAL A 686 19.99 -1.79 41.12
CA VAL A 686 18.83 -1.71 42.02
C VAL A 686 17.80 -0.68 41.55
N GLY A 687 18.25 0.41 40.93
CA GLY A 687 17.39 1.48 40.44
C GLY A 687 17.96 2.13 39.19
N VAL A 688 17.06 2.46 38.25
CA VAL A 688 17.36 3.25 37.06
C VAL A 688 16.22 4.23 36.88
N ASP A 689 16.53 5.51 36.73
CA ASP A 689 15.52 6.54 36.58
C ASP A 689 16.04 7.71 35.72
N THR A 690 15.14 8.47 35.11
CA THR A 690 15.46 9.68 34.37
C THR A 690 15.59 10.86 35.33
N CYS A 691 16.56 11.75 35.07
CA CYS A 691 16.83 12.92 35.89
C CYS A 691 17.31 14.10 35.05
N SER A 692 17.12 15.30 35.59
CA SER A 692 17.68 16.55 35.07
C SER A 692 18.82 17.04 35.97
N GLU A 693 19.45 18.14 35.58
CA GLU A 693 20.45 18.82 36.41
C GLU A 693 19.84 19.52 37.64
N HIS A 694 18.51 19.66 37.67
CA HIS A 694 17.75 20.32 38.72
C HIS A 694 17.15 19.34 39.74
N ASP A 695 17.63 18.11 39.77
CA ASP A 695 17.15 17.07 40.68
C ASP A 695 18.25 16.62 41.66
N ASP A 696 17.81 15.98 42.74
CA ASP A 696 18.63 15.26 43.72
C ASP A 696 18.47 13.75 43.54
N VAL A 697 19.52 13.00 43.89
CA VAL A 697 19.46 11.55 44.03
C VAL A 697 19.36 11.20 45.51
N MET A 698 18.37 10.39 45.87
CA MET A 698 18.26 9.76 47.19
C MET A 698 18.48 8.26 47.10
N LEU A 699 19.42 7.73 47.89
CA LEU A 699 19.64 6.29 48.07
C LEU A 699 19.22 5.88 49.47
N THR A 700 18.51 4.77 49.59
CA THR A 700 18.12 4.18 50.89
C THR A 700 18.65 2.76 51.01
N THR A 701 19.13 2.40 52.20
CA THR A 701 19.73 1.09 52.50
C THR A 701 18.81 0.21 53.33
N ASN A 702 19.08 -1.10 53.31
CA ASN A 702 18.36 -2.11 54.06
C ASN A 702 18.44 -1.87 55.58
N PHE A 703 19.57 -1.39 56.10
CA PHE A 703 19.73 -1.05 57.53
C PHE A 703 19.18 0.33 57.92
N GLY A 704 18.40 0.97 57.04
CA GLY A 704 17.70 2.21 57.38
C GLY A 704 18.56 3.46 57.31
N GLN A 705 19.68 3.44 56.56
CA GLN A 705 20.43 4.64 56.22
C GLN A 705 19.93 5.22 54.90
N CYS A 706 20.10 6.52 54.71
CA CYS A 706 19.86 7.19 53.44
C CYS A 706 20.84 8.32 53.19
N ILE A 707 21.10 8.63 51.93
CA ILE A 707 21.88 9.80 51.52
C ILE A 707 21.14 10.51 50.39
N ARG A 708 21.10 11.84 50.43
CA ARG A 708 20.56 12.70 49.38
C ARG A 708 21.66 13.65 48.91
N PHE A 709 21.87 13.77 47.61
CA PHE A 709 22.88 14.67 47.01
C PHE A 709 22.43 15.12 45.61
N PRO A 710 22.89 16.28 45.10
CA PRO A 710 22.49 16.77 43.78
C PRO A 710 22.94 15.85 42.64
N VAL A 711 22.14 15.74 41.59
CA VAL A 711 22.49 14.96 40.38
C VAL A 711 23.82 15.43 39.76
N THR A 712 24.15 16.72 39.91
CA THR A 712 25.41 17.33 39.44
C THR A 712 26.66 16.86 40.18
N ASP A 713 26.55 16.26 41.38
CA ASP A 713 27.68 15.64 42.08
C ASP A 713 28.21 14.37 41.37
N VAL A 714 27.42 13.86 40.43
CA VAL A 714 27.78 12.75 39.55
C VAL A 714 28.02 13.30 38.15
N ARG A 715 29.27 13.24 37.69
CA ARG A 715 29.59 13.59 36.31
C ARG A 715 28.87 12.66 35.32
N VAL A 716 28.57 13.18 34.13
CA VAL A 716 28.08 12.36 33.01
C VAL A 716 29.22 11.48 32.47
N PHE A 717 28.99 10.17 32.37
CA PHE A 717 29.97 9.21 31.88
C PHE A 717 29.77 8.90 30.40
N ALA A 718 30.66 9.39 29.53
CA ALA A 718 30.64 9.05 28.10
C ALA A 718 31.12 7.61 27.79
N GLY A 719 31.92 7.00 28.68
CA GLY A 719 32.57 5.69 28.44
C GLY A 719 31.79 4.51 29.02
N ARG A 720 31.60 3.45 28.22
CA ARG A 720 30.85 2.22 28.57
C ARG A 720 31.60 1.28 29.54
N ASN A 721 32.89 1.52 29.76
CA ASN A 721 33.75 0.65 30.58
C ASN A 721 33.87 1.06 32.06
N SER A 722 33.29 2.19 32.47
CA SER A 722 33.37 2.66 33.85
C SER A 722 32.32 1.98 34.75
N VAL A 723 32.70 1.65 35.98
CA VAL A 723 31.81 1.03 36.97
C VAL A 723 30.88 2.07 37.65
N GLY A 724 31.27 3.35 37.63
CA GLY A 724 30.56 4.45 38.29
C GLY A 724 31.40 5.08 39.41
N VAL A 725 30.75 5.86 40.28
CA VAL A 725 31.34 6.45 41.49
C VAL A 725 30.54 6.03 42.71
N ARG A 726 31.13 6.12 43.91
CA ARG A 726 30.42 5.79 45.14
C ARG A 726 29.35 6.85 45.46
N GLY A 727 28.11 6.41 45.61
CA GLY A 727 26.97 7.21 46.04
C GLY A 727 26.74 7.20 47.54
N ILE A 728 26.79 6.01 48.17
CA ILE A 728 26.69 5.85 49.63
C ILE A 728 27.77 4.90 50.14
N ARG A 729 28.22 5.10 51.38
CA ARG A 729 29.10 4.18 52.08
C ARG A 729 28.27 3.23 52.95
N LEU A 730 28.21 1.98 52.54
CA LEU A 730 27.50 0.91 53.24
C LEU A 730 28.29 0.40 54.45
N ALA A 731 27.56 -0.10 55.45
CA ALA A 731 28.13 -0.94 56.51
C ALA A 731 28.32 -2.38 55.99
N ASP A 732 29.06 -3.20 56.72
CA ASP A 732 29.21 -4.62 56.39
C ASP A 732 27.82 -5.30 56.39
N GLU A 733 27.55 -6.11 55.36
CA GLU A 733 26.25 -6.77 55.10
C GLU A 733 25.05 -5.83 54.79
N ASP A 734 25.26 -4.51 54.71
CA ASP A 734 24.22 -3.57 54.25
C ASP A 734 24.20 -3.48 52.72
N ARG A 735 23.05 -3.10 52.17
CA ARG A 735 22.83 -2.96 50.72
C ARG A 735 21.87 -1.84 50.40
N VAL A 736 22.01 -1.22 49.22
CA VAL A 736 21.01 -0.28 48.70
C VAL A 736 19.77 -1.06 48.27
N ILE A 737 18.59 -0.55 48.66
CA ILE A 737 17.28 -1.14 48.33
C ILE A 737 16.48 -0.29 47.34
N SER A 738 16.79 1.01 47.24
CA SER A 738 16.08 1.94 46.37
C SER A 738 16.93 3.14 46.01
N MET A 739 16.63 3.70 44.84
CA MET A 739 17.12 4.98 44.34
C MET A 739 15.91 5.78 43.87
N GLN A 740 15.81 7.03 44.28
CA GLN A 740 14.75 7.94 43.88
C GLN A 740 15.32 9.28 43.43
N ILE A 741 14.70 9.87 42.42
CA ILE A 741 15.00 11.22 41.95
C ILE A 741 14.02 12.18 42.63
N LEU A 742 14.56 13.16 43.36
CA LEU A 742 13.78 14.13 44.12
C LEU A 742 13.99 15.55 43.60
N HIS A 743 13.01 16.43 43.76
CA HIS A 743 13.15 17.83 43.35
C HIS A 743 14.21 18.56 44.18
N HIS A 744 15.18 19.21 43.50
CA HIS A 744 16.21 19.99 44.16
C HIS A 744 15.72 21.40 44.49
N ILE A 745 16.04 21.86 45.70
CA ILE A 745 15.90 23.26 46.09
C ILE A 745 16.96 23.59 47.16
N ASP A 746 17.67 24.69 46.98
CA ASP A 746 18.62 25.18 47.97
C ASP A 746 17.86 25.70 49.20
N VAL A 747 18.03 25.04 50.34
CA VAL A 747 17.34 25.36 51.60
C VAL A 747 18.34 25.34 52.75
N THR A 748 18.36 26.43 53.52
CA THR A 748 19.18 26.53 54.74
C THR A 748 18.61 25.69 55.89
N ALA A 749 19.44 25.36 56.89
CA ALA A 749 18.98 24.60 58.06
C ALA A 749 17.83 25.29 58.81
N GLU A 750 17.86 26.63 58.89
CA GLU A 750 16.83 27.46 59.52
C GLU A 750 15.51 27.46 58.74
N GLU A 751 15.56 27.65 57.41
CA GLU A 751 14.37 27.59 56.53
C GLU A 751 13.70 26.22 56.58
N ARG A 752 14.49 25.14 56.55
CA ARG A 752 13.99 23.77 56.66
C ARG A 752 13.29 23.53 57.99
N ALA A 753 13.87 23.96 59.10
CA ALA A 753 13.27 23.83 60.42
C ALA A 753 11.97 24.63 60.54
N ALA A 754 11.94 25.85 60.00
CA ALA A 754 10.74 26.69 59.93
C ALA A 754 9.64 26.04 59.07
N TYR A 755 9.99 25.52 57.88
CA TYR A 755 9.06 24.85 56.98
C TYR A 755 8.45 23.59 57.62
N LEU A 756 9.27 22.68 58.16
CA LEU A 756 8.78 21.44 58.78
C LEU A 756 7.86 21.74 59.97
N LYS A 757 8.16 22.78 60.76
CA LYS A 757 7.30 23.22 61.87
C LYS A 757 5.95 23.74 61.38
N LEU A 758 5.94 24.60 60.37
CA LEU A 758 4.71 25.15 59.75
C LEU A 758 3.89 24.06 59.05
N SER A 759 4.54 23.17 58.28
CA SER A 759 3.90 22.07 57.56
C SER A 759 3.24 21.06 58.51
N ARG A 760 3.90 20.69 59.62
CA ARG A 760 3.29 19.83 60.67
C ARG A 760 2.08 20.50 61.33
N ALA A 761 2.17 21.80 61.62
CA ALA A 761 1.05 22.56 62.20
C ALA A 761 -0.16 22.64 61.25
N MET A 762 0.09 22.85 59.95
CA MET A 762 -0.96 22.85 58.92
C MET A 762 -1.62 21.48 58.74
N ARG A 763 -0.87 20.39 58.93
CA ARG A 763 -1.40 19.00 58.88
C ARG A 763 -2.13 18.57 60.16
N GLY A 764 -2.20 19.43 61.18
CA GLY A 764 -2.92 19.15 62.43
C GLY A 764 -2.23 18.15 63.36
N GLU A 765 -0.91 17.97 63.23
CA GLU A 765 -0.14 17.05 64.07
C GLU A 765 0.17 17.71 65.44
N ALA A 766 -0.45 17.24 66.52
CA ALA A 766 -0.13 17.65 67.89
C ALA A 766 1.18 16.99 68.37
N ASP A 767 2.00 17.76 69.09
CA ASP A 767 3.33 17.38 69.58
C ASP A 767 3.23 16.39 70.77
N GLU A 768 2.73 15.18 70.51
CA GLU A 768 2.65 14.11 71.51
C GLU A 768 3.91 13.23 71.46
N ASN A 769 4.80 13.53 72.41
CA ASN A 769 6.15 13.01 72.66
C ASN A 769 7.26 13.82 72.00
N GLY A 770 7.75 14.83 72.75
CA GLY A 770 9.00 15.57 72.52
C GLY A 770 10.25 14.68 72.60
N ASN A 771 10.33 13.73 71.67
CA ASN A 771 11.49 12.86 71.43
C ASN A 771 11.66 12.61 69.92
N GLY A 772 11.19 13.54 69.09
CA GLY A 772 11.73 13.67 67.74
C GLY A 772 13.20 14.07 67.90
N ALA A 773 14.10 13.30 67.32
CA ALA A 773 15.53 13.61 67.34
C ALA A 773 15.74 14.97 66.65
N ASP A 774 15.76 16.04 67.44
CA ASP A 774 16.30 17.34 67.08
C ASP A 774 17.80 17.16 66.87
N GLU A 775 18.20 16.74 65.68
CA GLU A 775 19.58 16.95 65.26
C GLU A 775 19.76 18.43 64.94
N GLU A 776 20.55 19.05 65.83
CA GLU A 776 21.06 20.42 65.84
C GLU A 776 20.01 21.42 66.36
N GLY A 777 20.26 22.01 67.53
CA GLY A 777 19.45 23.06 68.16
C GLY A 777 19.40 24.37 67.36
N VAL A 778 18.95 24.27 66.12
CA VAL A 778 18.73 25.34 65.15
C VAL A 778 17.38 25.94 65.45
N VAL A 779 17.37 27.22 65.79
CA VAL A 779 16.15 27.97 66.05
C VAL A 779 15.47 28.24 64.72
N ALA A 780 14.21 27.81 64.57
CA ALA A 780 13.43 28.12 63.37
C ALA A 780 13.28 29.66 63.21
N GLY A 781 13.77 30.19 62.09
CA GLY A 781 13.61 31.60 61.73
C GLY A 781 12.24 31.93 61.12
N ASP A 782 12.05 33.17 60.68
CA ASP A 782 10.84 33.59 59.95
C ASP A 782 10.89 33.10 58.49
N LEU A 783 9.85 32.40 58.04
CA LEU A 783 9.72 31.91 56.66
C LEU A 783 8.64 32.72 55.90
N PRO A 784 9.02 33.54 54.90
CA PRO A 784 8.06 34.29 54.09
C PRO A 784 7.05 33.37 53.38
N GLN A 785 5.80 33.83 53.21
CA GLN A 785 4.73 33.04 52.60
C GLN A 785 5.06 32.57 51.17
N GLU A 786 5.71 33.41 50.38
CA GLU A 786 6.16 33.05 49.02
C GLU A 786 7.20 31.93 49.05
N ARG A 787 8.14 31.97 50.02
CA ARG A 787 9.16 30.94 50.20
C ARG A 787 8.55 29.63 50.70
N TYR A 788 7.55 29.70 51.60
CA TYR A 788 6.78 28.53 52.02
C TYR A 788 6.07 27.88 50.83
N ALA A 789 5.43 28.66 49.95
CA ALA A 789 4.78 28.13 48.76
C ALA A 789 5.78 27.45 47.79
N GLN A 790 6.95 28.07 47.56
CA GLN A 790 8.02 27.46 46.76
C GLN A 790 8.50 26.13 47.35
N MET A 791 8.77 26.08 48.66
CA MET A 791 9.18 24.84 49.33
C MET A 791 8.07 23.80 49.30
N SER A 792 6.81 24.20 49.51
CA SER A 792 5.65 23.30 49.43
C SER A 792 5.47 22.69 48.06
N ALA A 793 5.71 23.44 46.98
CA ALA A 793 5.64 22.91 45.61
C ALA A 793 6.77 21.91 45.31
N ALA A 794 7.92 22.04 45.97
CA ALA A 794 9.05 21.11 45.83
C ALA A 794 8.98 19.93 46.83
N GLU A 795 8.03 19.91 47.76
CA GLU A 795 7.92 18.86 48.76
C GLU A 795 7.39 17.57 48.15
N GLN A 796 8.21 16.52 48.16
CA GLN A 796 7.76 15.15 47.93
C GLN A 796 7.61 14.40 49.26
N ILE A 797 6.63 13.49 49.36
CA ILE A 797 6.43 12.64 50.53
C ILE A 797 7.00 11.25 50.24
N ILE A 798 7.98 10.81 51.03
CA ILE A 798 8.65 9.53 50.84
C ILE A 798 8.02 8.49 51.75
N LEU A 799 7.47 7.43 51.15
CA LEU A 799 7.03 6.25 51.85
C LEU A 799 8.20 5.30 52.04
N THR A 800 8.38 4.77 53.25
CA THR A 800 9.37 3.73 53.57
C THR A 800 8.67 2.56 54.23
N ILE A 801 8.97 1.32 53.80
CA ILE A 801 8.38 0.08 54.33
C ILE A 801 9.46 -0.96 54.66
N SER A 802 9.28 -1.67 55.77
CA SER A 802 10.14 -2.76 56.25
C SER A 802 9.58 -4.15 55.99
N GLU A 803 10.44 -5.18 56.11
CA GLU A 803 10.11 -6.58 55.84
C GLU A 803 8.99 -7.15 56.74
N ASN A 804 8.79 -6.59 57.94
CA ASN A 804 7.72 -7.02 58.84
C ASN A 804 6.45 -6.12 58.75
N GLY A 805 6.30 -5.36 57.67
CA GLY A 805 5.08 -4.59 57.38
C GLY A 805 4.90 -3.29 58.17
N TYR A 806 5.99 -2.73 58.71
CA TYR A 806 5.98 -1.38 59.28
C TYR A 806 6.32 -0.36 58.22
N GLY A 807 5.63 0.77 58.22
CA GLY A 807 5.90 1.84 57.26
C GLY A 807 5.53 3.22 57.77
N LYS A 808 6.09 4.23 57.10
CA LYS A 808 5.84 5.64 57.39
C LYS A 808 6.02 6.49 56.16
N ARG A 809 5.35 7.64 56.17
CA ARG A 809 5.55 8.72 55.22
C ARG A 809 6.42 9.80 55.83
N THR A 810 7.36 10.34 55.07
CA THR A 810 8.34 11.33 55.58
C THR A 810 8.52 12.42 54.53
N SER A 811 8.48 13.68 54.95
CA SER A 811 8.77 14.81 54.07
C SER A 811 10.17 14.68 53.46
N SER A 812 10.32 14.92 52.16
CA SER A 812 11.61 14.99 51.45
C SER A 812 12.57 15.99 52.11
N PHE A 813 12.06 17.05 52.73
CA PHE A 813 12.88 18.05 53.44
C PHE A 813 13.50 17.53 54.73
N GLU A 814 12.96 16.49 55.36
CA GLU A 814 13.65 15.85 56.46
C GLU A 814 15.02 15.37 55.99
N TYR A 815 15.14 14.91 54.74
CA TYR A 815 16.34 14.38 54.11
C TYR A 815 17.21 15.51 53.59
N ARG A 816 18.13 16.00 54.44
CA ARG A 816 19.07 17.05 54.03
C ARG A 816 19.92 16.60 52.85
N VAL A 817 20.13 17.53 51.94
CA VAL A 817 21.13 17.41 50.88
C VAL A 817 22.51 17.44 51.54
N THR A 818 23.34 16.46 51.20
CA THR A 818 24.73 16.31 51.66
C THR A 818 25.61 15.95 50.46
N GLY A 819 26.93 15.93 50.62
CA GLY A 819 27.82 15.42 49.57
C GLY A 819 27.74 13.89 49.44
N ARG A 820 27.84 13.37 48.20
CA ARG A 820 27.84 11.92 47.94
C ARG A 820 28.99 11.15 48.62
N GLY A 821 28.80 9.85 48.84
CA GLY A 821 29.82 8.92 49.33
C GLY A 821 30.04 8.90 50.85
N GLY A 822 29.19 9.63 51.59
CA GLY A 822 29.08 9.58 53.05
C GLY A 822 28.34 8.35 53.56
N LYS A 823 28.26 8.19 54.89
CA LYS A 823 27.51 7.10 55.55
C LYS A 823 25.99 7.28 55.49
N GLY A 824 25.52 8.48 55.15
CA GLY A 824 24.11 8.83 55.20
C GLY A 824 23.63 9.19 56.61
N ILE A 825 22.32 9.39 56.71
CA ILE A 825 21.55 9.69 57.91
C ILE A 825 20.41 8.67 58.04
N THR A 826 19.87 8.48 59.24
CA THR A 826 18.80 7.50 59.47
C THR A 826 17.53 7.86 58.69
N ALA A 827 17.08 6.97 57.81
CA ALA A 827 15.84 7.05 57.05
C ALA A 827 14.63 6.55 57.87
N MET A 828 14.83 5.46 58.61
CA MET A 828 13.89 4.82 59.53
C MET A 828 14.68 4.03 60.57
N ALA A 829 14.23 4.05 61.83
CA ALA A 829 14.90 3.29 62.88
C ALA A 829 14.60 1.78 62.72
N VAL A 830 15.60 1.02 62.28
CA VAL A 830 15.54 -0.44 62.11
C VAL A 830 15.93 -1.15 63.41
N ASN A 831 15.13 -2.15 63.80
CA ASN A 831 15.34 -3.02 64.95
C ASN A 831 14.74 -4.41 64.68
N SER A 832 14.83 -5.33 65.64
CA SER A 832 14.33 -6.71 65.47
C SER A 832 12.81 -6.82 65.28
N ARG A 833 12.04 -5.80 65.68
CA ARG A 833 10.57 -5.78 65.54
C ARG A 833 10.15 -5.43 64.11
N ASN A 834 10.73 -4.40 63.51
CA ASN A 834 10.35 -3.96 62.17
C ASN A 834 11.18 -4.62 61.06
N GLY A 835 12.40 -5.05 61.35
CA GLY A 835 13.27 -5.73 60.37
C GLY A 835 13.85 -4.76 59.33
N GLY A 836 14.61 -5.32 58.38
CA GLY A 836 15.25 -4.55 57.31
C GLY A 836 14.24 -3.79 56.44
N LEU A 837 14.67 -2.65 55.89
CA LEU A 837 13.86 -1.91 54.92
C LEU A 837 13.80 -2.64 53.58
N VAL A 838 12.63 -2.62 52.94
CA VAL A 838 12.38 -3.29 51.66
C VAL A 838 12.16 -2.30 50.52
N SER A 839 11.45 -1.20 50.77
CA SER A 839 11.17 -0.21 49.73
C SER A 839 11.15 1.22 50.26
N SER A 840 11.52 2.17 49.41
CA SER A 840 11.45 3.61 49.67
C SER A 840 11.23 4.38 48.36
N PHE A 841 10.10 5.08 48.24
CA PHE A 841 9.72 5.80 47.02
C PHE A 841 8.77 6.98 47.33
N PRO A 842 8.72 8.01 46.46
CA PRO A 842 7.78 9.12 46.62
C PRO A 842 6.34 8.66 46.38
N VAL A 843 5.41 9.24 47.13
CA VAL A 843 3.97 8.99 47.04
C VAL A 843 3.18 10.29 47.21
N GLU A 844 2.03 10.38 46.56
CA GLU A 844 1.04 11.42 46.81
C GLU A 844 -0.07 10.89 47.73
N ASP A 845 -0.91 11.77 48.26
CA ASP A 845 -2.00 11.38 49.16
C ASP A 845 -3.07 10.53 48.45
N SER A 846 -3.29 10.78 47.16
CA SER A 846 -4.17 10.00 46.26
C SER A 846 -3.59 8.62 45.90
N HIS A 847 -2.30 8.40 46.12
CA HIS A 847 -1.68 7.14 45.72
C HIS A 847 -2.16 5.97 46.56
N GLN A 848 -2.07 4.78 45.96
CA GLN A 848 -2.24 3.50 46.64
C GLN A 848 -0.91 2.74 46.54
N ILE A 849 -0.72 1.74 47.39
CA ILE A 849 0.42 0.83 47.30
C ILE A 849 -0.04 -0.60 47.13
N MET A 850 0.75 -1.36 46.38
CA MET A 850 0.66 -2.82 46.31
C MET A 850 1.84 -3.42 47.04
N LEU A 851 1.55 -4.25 48.05
CA LEU A 851 2.53 -5.00 48.82
C LEU A 851 2.49 -6.46 48.41
N VAL A 852 3.66 -7.09 48.39
CA VAL A 852 3.80 -8.53 48.11
C VAL A 852 4.62 -9.19 49.20
N THR A 853 4.15 -10.32 49.70
CA THR A 853 4.88 -11.15 50.65
C THR A 853 5.57 -12.35 49.98
N ASP A 854 6.57 -12.93 50.64
CA ASP A 854 7.19 -14.20 50.22
C ASP A 854 6.21 -15.39 50.20
N GLY A 855 5.14 -15.32 51.00
CA GLY A 855 4.00 -16.24 50.96
C GLY A 855 3.04 -16.02 49.78
N GLY A 856 3.27 -15.01 48.92
CA GLY A 856 2.47 -14.72 47.73
C GLY A 856 1.18 -13.94 47.99
N GLN A 857 1.00 -13.34 49.17
CA GLN A 857 -0.12 -12.44 49.43
C GLN A 857 0.10 -11.09 48.72
N LEU A 858 -0.92 -10.65 47.97
CA LEU A 858 -0.98 -9.33 47.35
C LEU A 858 -1.97 -8.46 48.11
N ILE A 859 -1.50 -7.33 48.63
CA ILE A 859 -2.31 -6.41 49.44
C ILE A 859 -2.23 -5.02 48.83
N ARG A 860 -3.37 -4.50 48.38
CA ARG A 860 -3.52 -3.12 47.91
C ARG A 860 -4.11 -2.27 49.03
N CYS A 861 -3.45 -1.17 49.41
CA CYS A 861 -4.00 -0.23 50.39
C CYS A 861 -3.70 1.23 50.03
N PRO A 862 -4.59 2.17 50.38
CA PRO A 862 -4.36 3.60 50.15
C PRO A 862 -3.26 4.14 51.06
N VAL A 863 -2.47 5.06 50.52
CA VAL A 863 -1.32 5.68 51.20
C VAL A 863 -1.77 6.69 52.26
N ASP A 864 -2.90 7.36 52.07
CA ASP A 864 -3.48 8.35 52.99
C ASP A 864 -3.56 7.86 54.46
N GLY A 865 -3.83 6.57 54.66
CA GLY A 865 -3.91 5.97 56.00
C GLY A 865 -2.55 5.74 56.72
N ILE A 866 -1.42 5.95 56.05
CA ILE A 866 -0.09 5.72 56.61
C ILE A 866 0.40 7.01 57.27
N ARG A 867 0.82 6.94 58.54
CA ARG A 867 1.20 8.13 59.30
C ARG A 867 2.41 8.85 58.68
N ILE A 868 2.31 10.18 58.60
CA ILE A 868 3.44 11.06 58.33
C ILE A 868 4.23 11.25 59.64
N ALA A 869 5.52 10.99 59.60
CA ALA A 869 6.38 11.04 60.79
C ALA A 869 7.82 11.37 60.42
N GLY A 870 8.57 11.91 61.39
CA GLY A 870 9.98 12.24 61.21
C GLY A 870 10.85 11.03 60.86
N ARG A 871 12.06 11.32 60.35
CA ARG A 871 13.02 10.30 59.87
C ARG A 871 13.32 9.17 60.85
N ALA A 872 13.61 9.49 62.10
CA ALA A 872 14.15 8.54 63.08
C ALA A 872 13.06 7.70 63.79
N THR A 873 11.82 7.78 63.32
CA THR A 873 10.70 7.01 63.89
C THR A 873 10.64 5.60 63.30
N GLN A 874 9.95 4.69 64.00
CA GLN A 874 9.79 3.27 63.60
C GLN A 874 8.62 3.03 62.62
N GLY A 875 7.80 4.05 62.36
CA GLY A 875 6.56 3.93 61.57
C GLY A 875 5.43 3.19 62.28
N VAL A 876 4.32 3.05 61.57
CA VAL A 876 3.10 2.34 62.02
C VAL A 876 2.98 1.02 61.29
N ILE A 877 2.15 0.12 61.83
CA ILE A 877 1.82 -1.13 61.14
C ILE A 877 0.98 -0.76 59.92
N VAL A 878 1.54 -0.94 58.72
CA VAL A 878 0.80 -0.80 57.46
C VAL A 878 -0.03 -2.07 57.22
N PHE A 879 0.55 -3.23 57.56
CA PHE A 879 -0.15 -4.50 57.57
C PHE A 879 0.53 -5.49 58.54
N LYS A 880 -0.20 -6.51 58.99
CA LYS A 880 0.35 -7.58 59.86
C LYS A 880 0.81 -8.75 59.00
N THR A 881 2.10 -9.09 59.05
CA THR A 881 2.62 -10.35 58.50
C THR A 881 2.30 -11.53 59.43
N ALA A 882 2.17 -12.74 58.87
CA ALA A 882 2.23 -13.97 59.67
C ALA A 882 3.65 -14.17 60.25
N ALA A 883 3.81 -15.04 61.24
CA ALA A 883 5.08 -15.19 61.96
C ALA A 883 6.26 -15.67 61.08
N ASP A 884 5.96 -16.26 59.93
CA ASP A 884 6.85 -16.87 58.94
C ASP A 884 6.80 -16.17 57.57
N GLU A 885 6.17 -14.99 57.49
CA GLU A 885 5.94 -14.26 56.24
C GLU A 885 6.58 -12.85 56.28
N LYS A 886 7.17 -12.42 55.16
CA LYS A 886 7.87 -11.14 55.03
C LYS A 886 7.46 -10.39 53.77
N VAL A 887 7.47 -9.05 53.82
CA VAL A 887 7.38 -8.21 52.61
C VAL A 887 8.61 -8.46 51.75
N VAL A 888 8.39 -8.71 50.46
CA VAL A 888 9.45 -8.83 49.47
C VAL A 888 9.44 -7.69 48.45
N ALA A 889 8.29 -7.06 48.21
CA ALA A 889 8.17 -5.94 47.27
C ALA A 889 7.03 -4.99 47.64
N VAL A 890 7.21 -3.71 47.32
CA VAL A 890 6.19 -2.66 47.47
C VAL A 890 6.32 -1.70 46.31
N GLU A 891 5.23 -1.46 45.60
CA GLU A 891 5.15 -0.51 44.48
C GLU A 891 4.01 0.50 44.68
N GLY A 892 4.22 1.75 44.26
CA GLY A 892 3.20 2.79 44.23
C GLY A 892 2.28 2.66 43.02
N ILE A 893 1.02 3.02 43.20
CA ILE A 893 0.00 3.11 42.16
C ILE A 893 -0.57 4.53 42.26
N SER A 894 -0.32 5.35 41.23
CA SER A 894 -1.00 6.64 41.09
C SER A 894 -2.49 6.41 40.83
N GLU A 895 -3.35 7.21 41.44
CA GLU A 895 -4.74 7.29 40.98
C GLU A 895 -4.72 7.93 39.60
N VAL A 896 -5.31 7.25 38.63
CA VAL A 896 -5.65 7.85 37.34
C VAL A 896 -6.94 8.61 37.62
N ASP A 897 -6.97 9.89 37.31
CA ASP A 897 -8.09 10.79 37.57
C ASP A 897 -9.41 10.10 37.21
N GLU A 898 -10.21 9.74 38.23
CA GLU A 898 -11.55 9.18 38.05
C GLU A 898 -12.51 10.25 37.47
N ASP A 899 -12.09 11.51 37.38
CA ASP A 899 -12.90 12.64 36.92
C ASP A 899 -13.01 12.75 35.39
N ASP A 900 -12.11 12.13 34.60
CA ASP A 900 -12.24 12.09 33.13
C ASP A 900 -13.14 10.93 32.64
N VAL A 901 -13.65 10.09 33.54
CA VAL A 901 -14.53 8.94 33.20
C VAL A 901 -15.99 9.18 33.62
N LEU A 902 -16.28 10.30 34.28
CA LEU A 902 -17.62 10.61 34.81
C LEU A 902 -18.36 11.72 34.07
N GLU A 903 -17.72 12.55 33.23
CA GLU A 903 -18.43 13.53 32.40
C GLU A 903 -19.16 12.91 31.19
N ASP A 904 -18.76 11.73 30.71
CA ASP A 904 -19.45 11.02 29.61
C ASP A 904 -20.58 10.07 30.06
N ALA A 905 -20.87 9.99 31.37
CA ALA A 905 -21.86 9.06 31.92
C ALA A 905 -23.08 9.73 32.58
N LEU A 906 -23.16 11.08 32.59
CA LEU A 906 -24.25 11.82 33.25
C LEU A 906 -25.08 12.74 32.33
N GLU A 907 -24.97 12.61 31.01
CA GLU A 907 -25.96 13.13 30.06
C GLU A 907 -26.64 11.97 29.30
N GLY A 908 -27.50 11.22 29.99
CA GLY A 908 -28.19 10.08 29.36
C GLY A 908 -29.45 9.55 30.02
N GLU A 909 -29.77 9.88 31.27
CA GLU A 909 -31.01 9.40 31.90
C GLU A 909 -31.59 10.42 32.88
N ALA A 910 -32.33 11.39 32.35
CA ALA A 910 -33.39 12.09 33.09
C ALA A 910 -34.39 12.73 32.13
N GLU A 911 -35.45 12.00 31.76
CA GLU A 911 -36.81 12.54 31.62
C GLU A 911 -37.81 11.41 31.33
N GLY A 912 -38.81 11.25 32.20
CA GLY A 912 -40.00 10.46 31.89
C GLY A 912 -40.63 9.62 33.01
N SER A 913 -40.87 10.18 34.20
CA SER A 913 -41.89 9.63 35.10
C SER A 913 -42.84 10.72 35.61
N ALA A 914 -44.11 10.58 35.28
CA ALA A 914 -45.24 11.16 35.98
C ALA A 914 -46.34 10.08 36.13
N GLU A 915 -46.71 9.85 37.38
CA GLU A 915 -47.61 8.88 38.03
C GLU A 915 -49.12 8.98 37.66
N PRO A 916 -50.08 8.31 38.36
CA PRO A 916 -50.21 6.89 38.77
C PRO A 916 -51.62 6.30 38.50
N GLY A 917 -51.81 4.99 38.71
CA GLY A 917 -53.14 4.36 38.72
C GLY A 917 -53.18 3.00 39.44
N GLU A 918 -53.67 3.04 40.68
CA GLU A 918 -54.35 2.05 41.55
C GLU A 918 -54.27 0.51 41.32
N ASN A 919 -54.00 -0.19 42.44
CA ASN A 919 -54.59 -1.45 42.98
C ASN A 919 -55.37 -2.36 41.99
N ASP A 920 -55.22 -3.68 41.97
CA ASP A 920 -55.51 -4.62 43.08
C ASP A 920 -55.22 -6.08 42.65
N ALA A 921 -55.07 -6.95 43.65
CA ALA A 921 -55.34 -8.38 43.68
C ALA A 921 -54.55 -9.38 42.79
N GLY A 922 -53.93 -10.35 43.49
CA GLY A 922 -54.40 -11.73 43.32
C GLY A 922 -53.39 -12.79 42.90
N ASN A 923 -52.67 -13.31 43.90
CA ASN A 923 -52.62 -14.72 44.29
C ASN A 923 -51.99 -15.81 43.39
N ASP A 924 -51.20 -16.64 44.10
CA ASP A 924 -50.99 -18.08 43.98
C ASP A 924 -50.18 -18.72 42.83
N SER A 925 -48.98 -19.16 43.24
CA SER A 925 -48.55 -20.57 43.38
C SER A 925 -48.65 -21.56 42.21
N ALA A 926 -47.53 -22.30 42.10
CA ALA A 926 -47.40 -23.73 41.83
C ALA A 926 -46.92 -24.17 40.43
N GLU A 927 -45.74 -24.79 40.49
CA GLU A 927 -45.27 -26.02 39.81
C GLU A 927 -46.10 -26.58 38.63
N GLY A 928 -45.39 -26.94 37.56
CA GLY A 928 -45.93 -27.82 36.53
C GLY A 928 -44.95 -28.04 35.39
N ASP A 929 -44.43 -29.25 35.35
CA ASP A 929 -43.50 -29.86 34.39
C ASP A 929 -44.08 -29.96 32.95
N GLU A 930 -43.25 -30.49 32.03
CA GLU A 930 -43.55 -31.05 30.71
C GLU A 930 -43.28 -30.19 29.45
N THR A 931 -42.09 -30.44 28.86
CA THR A 931 -41.92 -30.66 27.39
C THR A 931 -42.69 -31.92 26.93
N PRO A 932 -42.96 -32.22 25.63
CA PRO A 932 -42.39 -31.70 24.34
C PRO A 932 -43.50 -31.58 23.22
N PRO A 933 -43.29 -31.75 21.88
CA PRO A 933 -42.12 -31.64 20.99
C PRO A 933 -42.34 -30.74 19.74
N GLU A 934 -41.23 -30.52 19.01
CA GLU A 934 -41.05 -30.35 17.54
C GLU A 934 -42.06 -29.55 16.69
N ALA A 935 -41.55 -28.46 16.10
CA ALA A 935 -41.53 -28.21 14.66
C ALA A 935 -40.30 -27.36 14.28
#